data_AF-A0A2G6BRR0-F1
#
_entry.id   AF-A0A2G6BRR0-F1
#
_cell.length_a   1.000
_cell.length_b   1.000
_cell.length_c   1.000
_cell.angle_alpha   90.00
_cell.angle_beta   90.00
_cell.angle_gamma   90.00
#
_symmetry.space_group_name_H-M   'P 1'
#
loop_
_entity.id
_entity.type
_entity.pdbx_description
1 polymer ?
#
loop_
_entity_poly.entity_id
_entity_poly.type
_entity_poly.pdbx_seq_one_letter_code
_entity_poly.pdbx_strand_id
1 'polypeptide(L)'
;MAKIKKAFGIYQDGNDIKVALLQATKDRVSIVRLYKDSLVTDKDKEFSSEGNFENFNDFDFNDFGNGDDFKYENEEEKKNDSPYEEFVEDENETDSFKDILEDIAREMDFHEAPISLNLDIDNVFYNTLDIDPRAKKKKILDTVKTAFSGTKISKTATFSYIKKKNDDKVVGIVNDGPMNLLENLYELSNNLNNKSFHFSHIIPDEIALVNMVNFNYDLPEDEVAAVFYIGDNYSRITLLQDKMIIFSLPIINEGFRSHDIVNTLYSRFRFEKSGSDLPDIQHIFVAGHINKEETLNTLQKFESDIKIIPLLPLQLETEEFEAGESEYGEEELSEFIIPISLALSTLFPENDNIFIPDLLPKSIKETQNNLSIGFGGLLVLTLILAMSLISVRLNWKENSDIKRLKNEIQALHNGILINKPLLDSIKTKEKRIAELKKNIERVHKFMGNKNQWHFILEEISKGFLNNSLTWGINLHKEKNQFKLSGSTTRRINIVALSQLFPGGKILKVVQRDIEAYKVWDFDILFNMPDPLITKRLDMQREGIVYNVRKKGNKKENKKELKKQNKTDESVMPSRKKAKSNLKGNSLYKEAVKLSFDRKYNDAVALFDKFLETNPGKLKPNALYFKGECYFGLSSFKEAISMFNKVLEINKAKQPEALLMLGKSYARIGKKDSAVLTWNKLIKKYPKSKYADIAKRKLMNYRKSGKKSNDKSASSSPPKINENIANMINTDSYFKPVNENYDQDKLMITHADYKKAINFYHRKNFREAVEAFKSYIEQNDNPLIVNATYYLGESYYALGIYSSAKDCFQNVIRYDREKLPESYFMLGKTFMRAENKNDAVKIWETLVKKFPTSAYSKQAQQKIERYGA
;
A
#
# COMPACT_ATOMS: atom_id res chain seq x y z
N MET A 1 -14.37 11.03 -34.55
CA MET A 1 -12.92 11.05 -34.83
C MET A 1 -12.37 9.66 -34.60
N ALA A 2 -11.71 9.07 -35.60
CA ALA A 2 -11.12 7.74 -35.49
C ALA A 2 -9.98 7.74 -34.45
N LYS A 3 -10.01 6.77 -33.52
CA LYS A 3 -8.93 6.56 -32.53
C LYS A 3 -7.75 5.82 -33.15
N ILE A 4 -8.04 5.00 -34.16
CA ILE A 4 -7.10 4.19 -34.92
C ILE A 4 -6.88 4.90 -36.26
N LYS A 5 -5.63 4.98 -36.72
CA LYS A 5 -5.27 5.70 -37.95
C LYS A 5 -5.29 4.83 -39.19
N LYS A 6 -5.00 3.54 -39.07
CA LYS A 6 -4.99 2.58 -40.16
C LYS A 6 -5.66 1.29 -39.71
N ALA A 7 -6.30 0.57 -40.62
CA ALA A 7 -6.89 -0.73 -40.34
C ALA A 7 -6.88 -1.62 -41.59
N PHE A 8 -6.65 -2.91 -41.38
CA PHE A 8 -6.82 -3.94 -42.40
C PHE A 8 -8.20 -4.59 -42.28
N GLY A 9 -8.79 -4.90 -43.42
CA GLY A 9 -9.89 -5.84 -43.56
C GLY A 9 -9.45 -6.96 -44.48
N ILE A 10 -9.55 -8.20 -44.01
CA ILE A 10 -9.19 -9.39 -44.79
C ILE A 10 -10.45 -10.23 -44.97
N TYR A 11 -10.71 -10.59 -46.21
CA TYR A 11 -11.86 -11.35 -46.65
C TYR A 11 -11.37 -12.55 -47.46
N GLN A 12 -11.79 -13.75 -47.08
CA GLN A 12 -11.60 -14.96 -47.87
C GLN A 12 -12.88 -15.27 -48.64
N ASP A 13 -12.79 -15.30 -49.97
CA ASP A 13 -13.86 -15.56 -50.92
C ASP A 13 -13.55 -16.84 -51.69
N GLY A 14 -13.99 -17.98 -51.17
CA GLY A 14 -13.55 -19.28 -51.69
C GLY A 14 -12.03 -19.42 -51.60
N ASN A 15 -11.38 -19.51 -52.77
CA ASN A 15 -9.93 -19.64 -52.88
C ASN A 15 -9.22 -18.29 -53.02
N ASP A 16 -9.94 -17.16 -53.09
CA ASP A 16 -9.30 -15.86 -53.20
C ASP A 16 -9.21 -15.18 -51.83
N ILE A 17 -8.09 -14.53 -51.56
CA ILE A 17 -7.91 -13.66 -50.40
C ILE A 17 -7.85 -12.21 -50.87
N LYS A 18 -8.74 -11.39 -50.32
CA LYS A 18 -8.86 -9.96 -50.60
C LYS A 18 -8.52 -9.18 -49.34
N VAL A 19 -7.59 -8.23 -49.44
CA VAL A 19 -7.13 -7.38 -48.34
C VAL A 19 -7.33 -5.91 -48.70
N ALA A 20 -7.96 -5.16 -47.81
CA ALA A 20 -8.06 -3.70 -47.91
C ALA A 20 -7.35 -3.02 -46.73
N LEU A 21 -6.48 -2.06 -47.02
CA LEU A 21 -5.88 -1.16 -46.04
C LEU A 21 -6.52 0.22 -46.15
N LEU A 22 -7.18 0.66 -45.08
CA LEU A 22 -7.76 2.00 -44.97
C LEU A 22 -6.96 2.88 -44.01
N GLN A 23 -6.95 4.18 -44.27
CA GLN A 23 -6.36 5.19 -43.40
C GLN A 23 -7.36 6.31 -43.05
N ALA A 24 -7.51 6.60 -41.77
CA ALA A 24 -8.31 7.71 -41.27
C ALA A 24 -7.43 8.90 -40.85
N THR A 25 -7.78 10.08 -41.34
CA THR A 25 -7.26 11.37 -40.87
C THR A 25 -8.33 12.10 -40.05
N LYS A 26 -8.10 13.38 -39.69
CA LYS A 26 -9.08 14.14 -38.89
C LYS A 26 -10.42 14.31 -39.60
N ASP A 27 -10.37 14.47 -40.93
CA ASP A 27 -11.51 14.95 -41.72
C ASP A 27 -11.91 13.98 -42.86
N ARG A 28 -11.07 13.01 -43.22
CA ARG A 28 -11.30 12.06 -44.32
C ARG A 28 -10.78 10.66 -44.04
N VAL A 29 -11.29 9.69 -44.78
CA VAL A 29 -10.84 8.28 -44.78
C VAL A 29 -10.47 7.92 -46.21
N SER A 30 -9.30 7.35 -46.39
CA SER A 30 -8.81 6.94 -47.70
C SER A 30 -8.53 5.44 -47.80
N ILE A 31 -8.76 4.90 -48.99
CA ILE A 31 -8.26 3.59 -49.40
C ILE A 31 -6.78 3.77 -49.74
N VAL A 32 -5.91 3.09 -48.98
CA VAL A 32 -4.45 3.15 -49.17
C VAL A 32 -4.01 2.08 -50.16
N ARG A 33 -4.52 0.85 -49.99
CA ARG A 33 -4.14 -0.29 -50.82
C ARG A 33 -5.21 -1.36 -50.81
N LEU A 34 -5.53 -1.88 -51.99
CA LEU A 34 -6.28 -3.12 -52.22
C LEU A 34 -5.31 -4.17 -52.74
N TYR A 35 -5.44 -5.40 -52.25
CA TYR A 35 -4.60 -6.52 -52.64
C TYR A 35 -5.44 -7.78 -52.78
N LYS A 36 -5.26 -8.52 -53.86
CA LYS A 36 -5.93 -9.79 -54.13
C LYS A 36 -4.91 -10.83 -54.56
N ASP A 37 -5.06 -12.04 -54.05
CA ASP A 37 -4.30 -13.21 -54.49
C ASP A 37 -5.16 -14.48 -54.38
N SER A 38 -4.78 -15.53 -55.09
CA SER A 38 -5.49 -16.80 -55.12
C SER A 38 -4.68 -17.89 -54.42
N LEU A 39 -5.36 -18.68 -53.61
CA LEU A 39 -4.80 -19.77 -52.79
C LEU A 39 -4.47 -21.02 -53.61
N VAL A 40 -4.69 -20.98 -54.93
CA VAL A 40 -4.45 -22.07 -55.87
C VAL A 40 -3.08 -21.91 -56.52
N THR A 41 -2.21 -22.93 -56.43
CA THR A 41 -0.88 -22.89 -57.05
C THR A 41 -0.97 -22.90 -58.58
N ASP A 42 0.04 -22.36 -59.27
CA ASP A 42 0.05 -22.28 -60.74
C ASP A 42 -0.05 -23.66 -61.45
N LYS A 43 0.21 -24.76 -60.74
CA LYS A 43 0.03 -26.13 -61.27
C LYS A 43 -1.45 -26.54 -61.39
N ASP A 44 -2.31 -26.06 -60.51
CA ASP A 44 -3.73 -26.42 -60.50
C ASP A 44 -4.54 -25.53 -61.46
N LYS A 45 -4.02 -24.34 -61.79
CA LYS A 45 -4.57 -23.46 -62.84
C LYS A 45 -4.51 -24.11 -64.22
N GLU A 46 -3.44 -24.86 -64.54
CA GLU A 46 -3.34 -25.61 -65.79
C GLU A 46 -4.36 -26.77 -65.87
N PHE A 47 -4.61 -27.46 -64.75
CA PHE A 47 -5.54 -28.60 -64.70
C PHE A 47 -7.02 -28.20 -64.88
N SER A 48 -7.39 -27.00 -64.45
CA SER A 48 -8.76 -26.48 -64.58
C SER A 48 -9.14 -25.98 -65.98
N SER A 49 -8.18 -25.93 -66.93
CA SER A 49 -8.39 -25.39 -68.28
C SER A 49 -8.76 -26.44 -69.35
N GLU A 50 -8.73 -27.74 -69.02
CA GLU A 50 -9.10 -28.84 -69.92
C GLU A 50 -10.19 -29.73 -69.32
N GLY A 51 -11.42 -29.23 -69.29
CA GLY A 51 -12.60 -30.00 -68.85
C GLY A 51 -13.84 -29.65 -69.65
N ASN A 52 -13.91 -30.12 -70.90
CA ASN A 52 -15.13 -30.06 -71.71
C ASN A 52 -16.28 -30.79 -71.00
N PHE A 53 -17.29 -30.05 -70.53
CA PHE A 53 -18.57 -30.60 -70.14
C PHE A 53 -19.42 -30.86 -71.39
N GLU A 54 -19.53 -32.12 -71.80
CA GLU A 54 -20.67 -32.59 -72.60
C GLU A 54 -21.62 -33.42 -71.73
N ASN A 55 -22.88 -32.95 -71.69
CA ASN A 55 -24.13 -33.69 -71.57
C ASN A 55 -24.27 -34.81 -70.51
N PHE A 56 -25.02 -34.49 -69.44
CA PHE A 56 -25.86 -35.47 -68.74
C PHE A 56 -27.26 -34.87 -68.48
N ASN A 57 -28.11 -34.89 -69.51
CA ASN A 57 -29.55 -34.93 -69.34
C ASN A 57 -29.98 -36.38 -69.57
N ASP A 58 -30.32 -37.07 -68.48
CA ASP A 58 -31.35 -38.13 -68.43
C ASP A 58 -31.24 -38.85 -67.08
N PHE A 59 -32.04 -38.44 -66.10
CA PHE A 59 -32.51 -39.37 -65.07
C PHE A 59 -33.92 -39.00 -64.62
N ASP A 60 -34.86 -39.85 -65.03
CA ASP A 60 -36.31 -39.76 -64.87
C ASP A 60 -36.70 -40.17 -63.44
N PHE A 61 -37.46 -39.32 -62.77
CA PHE A 61 -37.90 -39.46 -61.38
C PHE A 61 -39.31 -40.07 -61.36
N ASN A 62 -39.41 -41.40 -61.51
CA ASN A 62 -40.67 -42.12 -61.29
C ASN A 62 -40.41 -43.60 -60.95
N ASP A 63 -40.19 -43.93 -59.67
CA ASP A 63 -40.74 -45.16 -59.09
C ASP A 63 -40.74 -45.12 -57.55
N PHE A 64 -41.82 -44.60 -56.96
CA PHE A 64 -42.17 -44.90 -55.57
C PHE A 64 -43.20 -46.03 -55.59
N GLY A 65 -42.77 -47.23 -55.18
CA GLY A 65 -43.62 -48.42 -55.03
C GLY A 65 -43.44 -49.07 -53.65
N ASN A 66 -44.54 -49.10 -52.90
CA ASN A 66 -44.72 -49.68 -51.56
C ASN A 66 -44.33 -51.17 -51.42
N GLY A 67 -44.00 -51.61 -50.20
CA GLY A 67 -44.08 -53.01 -49.82
C GLY A 67 -43.47 -53.34 -48.46
N ASP A 68 -44.30 -53.90 -47.58
CA ASP A 68 -44.07 -54.23 -46.17
C ASP A 68 -43.08 -55.38 -45.89
N ASP A 69 -42.79 -55.53 -44.60
CA ASP A 69 -42.20 -56.66 -43.85
C ASP A 69 -40.66 -56.83 -43.92
N PHE A 70 -39.99 -56.71 -42.75
CA PHE A 70 -39.36 -57.85 -42.06
C PHE A 70 -38.82 -57.44 -40.67
N LYS A 71 -39.04 -58.34 -39.71
CA LYS A 71 -38.74 -58.22 -38.28
C LYS A 71 -37.26 -58.42 -37.96
N TYR A 72 -36.87 -57.83 -36.82
CA TYR A 72 -35.62 -58.01 -36.08
C TYR A 72 -35.25 -59.48 -35.83
N GLU A 73 -34.02 -59.84 -36.20
CA GLU A 73 -33.20 -60.81 -35.48
C GLU A 73 -31.76 -60.29 -35.40
N ASN A 74 -31.22 -60.32 -34.19
CA ASN A 74 -29.85 -59.93 -33.87
C ASN A 74 -28.91 -61.06 -34.27
N GLU A 75 -27.90 -60.78 -35.08
CA GLU A 75 -26.64 -61.54 -35.06
C GLU A 75 -25.44 -60.60 -35.18
N GLU A 76 -24.48 -60.84 -34.29
CA GLU A 76 -23.27 -60.09 -34.06
C GLU A 76 -22.25 -60.24 -35.21
N GLU A 77 -21.55 -59.14 -35.45
CA GLU A 77 -20.15 -59.05 -35.88
C GLU A 77 -19.63 -60.08 -36.90
N LYS A 78 -19.63 -59.71 -38.19
CA LYS A 78 -18.49 -59.97 -39.09
C LYS A 78 -18.25 -58.82 -40.06
N LYS A 79 -17.00 -58.34 -40.01
CA LYS A 79 -16.33 -57.40 -40.90
C LYS A 79 -16.66 -57.66 -42.38
N ASN A 80 -17.09 -56.62 -43.07
CA ASN A 80 -16.93 -56.47 -44.51
C ASN A 80 -16.21 -55.14 -44.76
N ASP A 81 -14.95 -55.24 -45.16
CA ASP A 81 -14.18 -54.15 -45.74
C ASP A 81 -14.79 -53.82 -47.10
N SER A 82 -15.33 -52.61 -47.23
CA SER A 82 -15.54 -51.93 -48.51
C SER A 82 -14.73 -50.64 -48.44
N PRO A 83 -13.97 -50.29 -49.50
CA PRO A 83 -13.07 -49.15 -49.48
C PRO A 83 -13.90 -47.87 -49.51
N TYR A 84 -14.06 -47.26 -48.34
CA TYR A 84 -14.19 -45.82 -48.30
C TYR A 84 -12.82 -45.29 -48.67
N GLU A 85 -12.71 -44.64 -49.83
CA GLU A 85 -11.65 -43.68 -50.09
C GLU A 85 -11.71 -42.66 -48.96
N GLU A 86 -10.80 -42.86 -48.00
CA GLU A 86 -10.40 -41.86 -47.04
C GLU A 86 -9.93 -40.67 -47.90
N PHE A 87 -10.66 -39.55 -47.84
CA PHE A 87 -10.13 -38.27 -48.27
C PHE A 87 -8.86 -38.05 -47.46
N VAL A 88 -7.72 -38.44 -48.04
CA VAL A 88 -6.41 -38.00 -47.60
C VAL A 88 -6.40 -36.52 -47.97
N GLU A 89 -6.61 -35.66 -46.97
CA GLU A 89 -6.19 -34.26 -47.07
C GLU A 89 -4.70 -34.30 -47.44
N ASP A 90 -4.38 -33.93 -48.67
CA ASP A 90 -3.01 -33.85 -49.15
C ASP A 90 -2.25 -32.85 -48.25
N GLU A 91 -1.33 -33.33 -47.40
CA GLU A 91 -0.51 -32.48 -46.53
C GLU A 91 0.20 -31.35 -47.31
N ASN A 92 0.37 -31.51 -48.63
CA ASN A 92 0.97 -30.52 -49.52
C ASN A 92 0.08 -29.29 -49.80
N GLU A 93 -1.25 -29.39 -49.77
CA GLU A 93 -2.15 -28.24 -50.03
C GLU A 93 -2.16 -27.27 -48.83
N THR A 94 -2.15 -27.82 -47.61
CA THR A 94 -2.19 -27.05 -46.37
C THR A 94 -0.93 -26.20 -46.15
N ASP A 95 0.24 -26.73 -46.55
CA ASP A 95 1.50 -26.00 -46.51
C ASP A 95 1.51 -24.85 -47.54
N SER A 96 0.97 -25.08 -48.74
CA SER A 96 0.84 -24.04 -49.78
C SER A 96 -0.04 -22.86 -49.35
N PHE A 97 -1.18 -23.12 -48.69
CA PHE A 97 -2.07 -22.07 -48.19
C PHE A 97 -1.37 -21.17 -47.15
N LYS A 98 -0.59 -21.77 -46.25
CA LYS A 98 0.15 -21.04 -45.20
C LYS A 98 1.27 -20.19 -45.79
N ASP A 99 1.97 -20.70 -46.79
CA ASP A 99 3.04 -19.97 -47.49
C ASP A 99 2.49 -18.72 -48.20
N ILE A 100 1.36 -18.84 -48.91
CA ILE A 100 0.70 -17.71 -49.57
C ILE A 100 0.28 -16.66 -48.52
N LEU A 101 -0.34 -17.08 -47.41
CA LEU A 101 -0.68 -16.15 -46.33
C LEU A 101 0.54 -15.44 -45.73
N GLU A 102 1.71 -16.10 -45.66
CA GLU A 102 2.95 -15.48 -45.20
C GLU A 102 3.44 -14.41 -46.16
N ASP A 103 3.41 -14.68 -47.45
CA ASP A 103 3.82 -13.72 -48.47
C ASP A 103 2.89 -12.50 -48.51
N ILE A 104 1.57 -12.71 -48.43
CA ILE A 104 0.58 -11.62 -48.32
C ILE A 104 0.85 -10.79 -47.06
N ALA A 105 1.04 -11.44 -45.91
CA ALA A 105 1.28 -10.75 -44.64
C ALA A 105 2.55 -9.91 -44.66
N ARG A 106 3.58 -10.38 -45.38
CA ARG A 106 4.86 -9.68 -45.57
C ARG A 106 4.73 -8.52 -46.55
N GLU A 107 4.03 -8.71 -47.67
CA GLU A 107 3.83 -7.68 -48.69
C GLU A 107 2.94 -6.53 -48.20
N MET A 108 1.89 -6.86 -47.44
CA MET A 108 0.95 -5.87 -46.90
C MET A 108 1.39 -5.29 -45.55
N ASP A 109 2.44 -5.83 -44.94
CA ASP A 109 2.93 -5.49 -43.59
C ASP A 109 1.79 -5.47 -42.55
N PHE A 110 1.24 -6.65 -42.25
CA PHE A 110 0.14 -6.81 -41.27
C PHE A 110 0.48 -6.32 -39.84
N HIS A 111 1.72 -5.93 -39.56
CA HIS A 111 2.09 -5.28 -38.30
C HIS A 111 1.76 -3.79 -38.27
N GLU A 112 1.49 -3.15 -39.42
CA GLU A 112 1.24 -1.71 -39.50
C GLU A 112 -0.07 -1.31 -38.81
N ALA A 113 -1.09 -2.17 -38.85
CA ALA A 113 -2.44 -1.82 -38.44
C ALA A 113 -3.23 -3.02 -37.87
N PRO A 114 -4.29 -2.77 -37.08
CA PRO A 114 -5.18 -3.83 -36.62
C PRO A 114 -5.99 -4.46 -37.76
N ILE A 115 -6.26 -5.75 -37.64
CA ILE A 115 -6.89 -6.60 -38.66
C ILE A 115 -8.31 -6.96 -38.24
N SER A 116 -9.29 -6.74 -39.11
CA SER A 116 -10.62 -7.32 -39.02
C SER A 116 -10.81 -8.39 -40.08
N LEU A 117 -11.44 -9.49 -39.71
CA LEU A 117 -11.65 -10.64 -40.58
C LEU A 117 -13.13 -10.86 -40.84
N ASN A 118 -13.43 -11.43 -42.00
CA ASN A 118 -14.74 -11.99 -42.27
C ASN A 118 -14.94 -13.31 -41.53
N LEU A 119 -16.18 -13.81 -41.55
CA LEU A 119 -16.52 -15.11 -41.00
C LEU A 119 -17.18 -15.95 -42.09
N ASP A 120 -16.76 -17.21 -42.18
CA ASP A 120 -17.37 -18.17 -43.08
C ASP A 120 -18.88 -18.31 -42.80
N ILE A 121 -19.64 -18.15 -43.87
CA ILE A 121 -21.07 -17.87 -43.85
C ILE A 121 -21.91 -19.12 -43.55
N ASP A 122 -21.34 -20.32 -43.76
CA ASP A 122 -22.00 -21.61 -43.54
C ASP A 122 -22.31 -21.89 -42.07
N ASN A 123 -21.59 -21.22 -41.17
CA ASN A 123 -21.62 -21.50 -39.74
C ASN A 123 -22.29 -20.40 -38.91
N VAL A 124 -22.89 -19.40 -39.58
CA VAL A 124 -23.51 -18.23 -38.94
C VAL A 124 -25.02 -18.32 -38.93
N PHE A 125 -25.60 -18.26 -37.73
CA PHE A 125 -27.05 -18.29 -37.55
C PHE A 125 -27.56 -17.01 -36.88
N TYR A 126 -28.71 -16.54 -37.36
CA TYR A 126 -29.36 -15.30 -36.94
C TYR A 126 -30.69 -15.59 -36.24
N ASN A 127 -31.03 -14.82 -35.22
CA ASN A 127 -32.33 -14.88 -34.57
C ASN A 127 -32.73 -13.52 -33.99
N THR A 128 -33.91 -13.03 -34.35
CA THR A 128 -34.45 -11.75 -33.86
C THR A 128 -35.21 -11.96 -32.56
N LEU A 129 -34.86 -11.19 -31.53
CA LEU A 129 -35.37 -11.36 -30.17
C LEU A 129 -35.87 -10.03 -29.60
N ASP A 130 -36.96 -10.10 -28.83
CA ASP A 130 -37.44 -8.96 -28.04
C ASP A 130 -36.68 -8.86 -26.71
N ILE A 131 -36.16 -7.67 -26.39
CA ILE A 131 -35.40 -7.36 -25.19
C ILE A 131 -35.78 -6.02 -24.58
N ASP A 132 -35.59 -5.88 -23.26
CA ASP A 132 -35.71 -4.58 -22.59
C ASP A 132 -34.71 -3.56 -23.22
N PRO A 133 -35.17 -2.39 -23.69
CA PRO A 133 -34.32 -1.34 -24.25
C PRO A 133 -33.14 -0.97 -23.35
N ARG A 134 -33.32 -1.07 -22.03
CA ARG A 134 -32.33 -0.71 -21.00
C ARG A 134 -31.51 -1.92 -20.50
N ALA A 135 -31.65 -3.09 -21.11
CA ALA A 135 -30.88 -4.27 -20.74
C ALA A 135 -29.37 -4.02 -20.89
N LYS A 136 -28.59 -4.45 -19.90
CA LYS A 136 -27.12 -4.39 -19.97
C LYS A 136 -26.59 -5.44 -20.95
N LYS A 137 -25.45 -5.17 -21.59
CA LYS A 137 -24.76 -6.06 -22.55
C LYS A 137 -24.74 -7.54 -22.13
N LYS A 138 -24.41 -7.83 -20.86
CA LYS A 138 -24.38 -9.20 -20.32
C LYS A 138 -25.75 -9.89 -20.39
N LYS A 139 -26.82 -9.20 -20.00
CA LYS A 139 -28.18 -9.75 -19.98
C LYS A 139 -28.67 -10.04 -21.40
N ILE A 140 -28.36 -9.15 -22.35
CA ILE A 140 -28.68 -9.36 -23.78
C ILE A 140 -27.99 -10.62 -24.30
N LEU A 141 -26.67 -10.74 -24.05
CA LEU A 141 -25.90 -11.90 -24.50
C LEU A 141 -26.39 -13.22 -23.86
N ASP A 142 -26.80 -13.20 -22.58
CA ASP A 142 -27.38 -14.36 -21.91
C ASP A 142 -28.73 -14.76 -22.55
N THR A 143 -29.56 -13.78 -22.95
CA THR A 143 -30.81 -14.02 -23.69
C THR A 143 -30.54 -14.62 -25.07
N VAL A 144 -29.59 -14.07 -25.83
CA VAL A 144 -29.18 -14.60 -27.14
C VAL A 144 -28.75 -16.06 -27.01
N LYS A 145 -27.84 -16.36 -26.07
CA LYS A 145 -27.42 -17.75 -25.79
C LYS A 145 -28.59 -18.66 -25.45
N THR A 146 -29.54 -18.17 -24.65
CA THR A 146 -30.71 -18.95 -24.26
C THR A 146 -31.59 -19.28 -25.47
N ALA A 147 -31.80 -18.34 -26.38
CA ALA A 147 -32.59 -18.54 -27.59
C ALA A 147 -32.01 -19.62 -28.53
N PHE A 148 -30.70 -19.75 -28.54
CA PHE A 148 -29.99 -20.74 -29.35
C PHE A 148 -29.83 -22.12 -28.66
N SER A 149 -30.14 -22.25 -27.36
CA SER A 149 -29.96 -23.50 -26.59
C SER A 149 -30.80 -24.71 -27.05
N GLY A 150 -31.84 -24.49 -27.86
CA GLY A 150 -32.69 -25.56 -28.39
C GLY A 150 -32.04 -26.36 -29.52
N THR A 151 -30.89 -25.91 -30.02
CA THR A 151 -30.11 -26.53 -31.09
C THR A 151 -28.84 -27.15 -30.52
N LYS A 152 -28.33 -28.25 -31.11
CA LYS A 152 -27.09 -28.93 -30.66
C LYS A 152 -25.88 -28.05 -30.98
N ILE A 153 -25.65 -26.99 -30.20
CA ILE A 153 -24.55 -26.05 -30.44
C ILE A 153 -23.27 -26.52 -29.76
N SER A 154 -22.12 -26.39 -30.45
CA SER A 154 -20.82 -26.72 -29.87
C SER A 154 -20.46 -25.84 -28.68
N LYS A 155 -19.62 -26.36 -27.77
CA LYS A 155 -19.05 -25.57 -26.66
C LYS A 155 -18.14 -24.45 -27.14
N THR A 156 -17.62 -24.55 -28.36
CA THR A 156 -16.71 -23.56 -28.99
C THR A 156 -17.45 -22.42 -29.67
N ALA A 157 -18.79 -22.49 -29.76
CA ALA A 157 -19.59 -21.47 -30.42
C ALA A 157 -19.38 -20.08 -29.82
N THR A 158 -19.27 -19.09 -30.71
CA THR A 158 -19.14 -17.68 -30.34
C THR A 158 -20.47 -16.99 -30.56
N PHE A 159 -20.84 -16.10 -29.64
CA PHE A 159 -22.14 -15.44 -29.64
C PHE A 159 -21.94 -13.94 -29.62
N SER A 160 -22.72 -13.24 -30.44
CA SER A 160 -22.76 -11.79 -30.48
C SER A 160 -24.16 -11.29 -30.79
N TYR A 161 -24.33 -9.99 -30.93
CA TYR A 161 -25.61 -9.39 -31.27
C TYR A 161 -25.46 -7.99 -31.88
N ILE A 162 -26.48 -7.58 -32.62
CA ILE A 162 -26.65 -6.24 -33.15
C ILE A 162 -27.89 -5.61 -32.51
N LYS A 163 -27.74 -4.36 -32.06
CA LYS A 163 -28.83 -3.60 -31.42
C LYS A 163 -28.77 -2.12 -31.80
N LYS A 164 -29.87 -1.57 -32.30
CA LYS A 164 -30.06 -0.12 -32.45
C LYS A 164 -30.29 0.55 -31.08
N LYS A 165 -29.89 1.82 -30.96
CA LYS A 165 -29.98 2.58 -29.71
C LYS A 165 -31.46 2.83 -29.34
N ASN A 166 -31.84 2.44 -28.12
CA ASN A 166 -33.22 2.51 -27.60
C ASN A 166 -34.25 1.57 -28.26
N ASP A 167 -33.79 0.63 -29.10
CA ASP A 167 -34.64 -0.39 -29.69
C ASP A 167 -34.99 -1.49 -28.66
N ASP A 168 -36.19 -2.05 -28.78
CA ASP A 168 -36.63 -3.23 -28.04
C ASP A 168 -36.34 -4.54 -28.79
N LYS A 169 -35.89 -4.48 -30.04
CA LYS A 169 -35.41 -5.65 -30.78
C LYS A 169 -33.89 -5.77 -30.77
N VAL A 170 -33.41 -7.01 -30.87
CA VAL A 170 -32.01 -7.35 -31.06
C VAL A 170 -31.89 -8.50 -32.04
N VAL A 171 -30.90 -8.44 -32.92
CA VAL A 171 -30.53 -9.58 -33.77
C VAL A 171 -29.38 -10.32 -33.08
N GLY A 172 -29.67 -11.49 -32.54
CA GLY A 172 -28.69 -12.40 -31.97
C GLY A 172 -27.97 -13.18 -33.06
N ILE A 173 -26.66 -13.36 -32.90
CA ILE A 173 -25.79 -14.02 -33.88
C ILE A 173 -24.97 -15.08 -33.16
N VAL A 174 -24.88 -16.27 -33.75
CA VAL A 174 -24.00 -17.34 -33.30
C VAL A 174 -23.17 -17.87 -34.46
N ASN A 175 -21.88 -18.07 -34.20
CA ASN A 175 -21.02 -18.88 -35.06
C ASN A 175 -20.77 -20.22 -34.37
N ASP A 176 -21.11 -21.31 -35.06
CA ASP A 176 -20.90 -22.68 -34.58
C ASP A 176 -20.10 -23.53 -35.57
N GLY A 177 -18.97 -22.99 -36.03
CA GLY A 177 -18.04 -23.68 -36.92
C GLY A 177 -16.61 -23.16 -36.80
N PRO A 178 -15.67 -23.79 -37.52
CA PRO A 178 -14.27 -23.41 -37.51
C PRO A 178 -14.06 -21.98 -38.06
N MET A 179 -12.99 -21.32 -37.64
CA MET A 179 -12.59 -20.00 -38.13
C MET A 179 -11.23 -20.09 -38.83
N ASN A 180 -11.16 -20.86 -39.92
CA ASN A 180 -9.90 -21.27 -40.58
C ASN A 180 -8.95 -20.09 -40.86
N LEU A 181 -9.45 -19.01 -41.46
CA LEU A 181 -8.64 -17.82 -41.75
C LEU A 181 -8.03 -17.20 -40.47
N LEU A 182 -8.80 -17.10 -39.41
CA LEU A 182 -8.32 -16.61 -38.12
C LEU A 182 -7.27 -17.55 -37.52
N GLU A 183 -7.53 -18.85 -37.55
CA GLU A 183 -6.64 -19.86 -36.97
C GLU A 183 -5.27 -19.84 -37.66
N ASN A 184 -5.26 -19.81 -39.00
CA ASN A 184 -4.04 -19.75 -39.80
C ASN A 184 -3.29 -18.43 -39.60
N LEU A 185 -3.97 -17.27 -39.62
CA LEU A 185 -3.31 -15.98 -39.35
C LEU A 185 -2.80 -15.86 -37.91
N TYR A 186 -3.49 -16.46 -36.94
CA TYR A 186 -3.08 -16.46 -35.54
C TYR A 186 -1.86 -17.36 -35.32
N GLU A 187 -1.81 -18.52 -35.97
CA GLU A 187 -0.63 -19.40 -35.98
C GLU A 187 0.57 -18.68 -36.59
N LEU A 188 0.40 -18.08 -37.76
CA LEU A 188 1.43 -17.29 -38.46
C LEU A 188 1.93 -16.14 -37.59
N SER A 189 1.02 -15.41 -36.95
CA SER A 189 1.35 -14.34 -36.00
C SER A 189 2.22 -14.80 -34.82
N ASN A 190 2.13 -16.06 -34.39
CA ASN A 190 2.91 -16.57 -33.25
C ASN A 190 4.29 -17.09 -33.67
N ASN A 191 4.45 -17.48 -34.93
CA ASN A 191 5.70 -17.99 -35.48
C ASN A 191 6.66 -16.85 -35.91
N LEU A 192 6.14 -15.64 -36.14
CA LEU A 192 6.94 -14.46 -36.49
C LEU A 192 7.65 -13.87 -35.26
N ASN A 193 8.99 -13.85 -35.29
CA ASN A 193 9.85 -13.35 -34.20
C ASN A 193 9.70 -11.84 -33.89
N ASN A 194 9.05 -11.07 -34.77
CA ASN A 194 8.97 -9.60 -34.68
C ASN A 194 7.51 -9.11 -34.70
N LYS A 195 6.90 -9.06 -33.51
CA LYS A 195 5.55 -8.54 -33.19
C LYS A 195 4.40 -9.42 -33.66
N SER A 196 3.47 -9.73 -32.76
CA SER A 196 2.21 -10.41 -33.11
C SER A 196 1.27 -9.47 -33.87
N PHE A 197 0.47 -10.01 -34.78
CA PHE A 197 -0.65 -9.31 -35.39
C PHE A 197 -1.69 -8.92 -34.34
N HIS A 198 -2.45 -7.85 -34.64
CA HIS A 198 -3.53 -7.40 -33.78
C HIS A 198 -4.89 -7.59 -34.46
N PHE A 199 -5.66 -8.57 -34.03
CA PHE A 199 -7.03 -8.84 -34.47
C PHE A 199 -8.03 -7.98 -33.68
N SER A 200 -8.78 -7.15 -34.40
CA SER A 200 -9.82 -6.26 -33.88
C SER A 200 -11.16 -6.98 -33.75
N HIS A 201 -11.72 -7.42 -34.88
CA HIS A 201 -13.08 -7.95 -34.97
C HIS A 201 -13.17 -9.12 -35.95
N ILE A 202 -14.15 -9.98 -35.71
CA ILE A 202 -14.66 -10.95 -36.70
C ILE A 202 -16.12 -10.60 -36.93
N ILE A 203 -16.48 -10.33 -38.18
CA ILE A 203 -17.79 -9.84 -38.58
C ILE A 203 -18.32 -10.70 -39.75
N PRO A 204 -19.57 -11.17 -39.70
CA PRO A 204 -20.19 -11.88 -40.83
C PRO A 204 -20.34 -10.98 -42.07
N ASP A 205 -20.26 -11.59 -43.25
CA ASP A 205 -20.31 -10.90 -44.54
C ASP A 205 -21.57 -10.05 -44.72
N GLU A 206 -22.73 -10.54 -44.31
CA GLU A 206 -24.01 -9.82 -44.45
C GLU A 206 -24.03 -8.55 -43.62
N ILE A 207 -23.38 -8.57 -42.46
CA ILE A 207 -23.25 -7.40 -41.61
C ILE A 207 -22.24 -6.42 -42.18
N ALA A 208 -21.15 -6.91 -42.77
CA ALA A 208 -20.21 -6.07 -43.50
C ALA A 208 -20.90 -5.34 -44.69
N LEU A 209 -21.74 -6.03 -45.44
CA LEU A 209 -22.52 -5.45 -46.53
C LEU A 209 -23.57 -4.44 -46.04
N VAL A 210 -24.34 -4.78 -45.01
CA VAL A 210 -25.31 -3.86 -44.39
C VAL A 210 -24.62 -2.60 -43.85
N ASN A 211 -23.44 -2.74 -43.24
CA ASN A 211 -22.64 -1.61 -42.80
C ASN A 211 -22.26 -0.69 -43.97
N MET A 212 -21.94 -1.23 -45.14
CA MET A 212 -21.61 -0.41 -46.32
C MET A 212 -22.83 0.30 -46.90
N VAL A 213 -24.00 -0.34 -46.88
CA VAL A 213 -25.25 0.35 -47.25
C VAL A 213 -25.51 1.50 -46.28
N ASN A 214 -25.51 1.23 -44.97
CA ASN A 214 -25.76 2.24 -43.93
C ASN A 214 -24.73 3.36 -43.86
N PHE A 215 -23.49 3.07 -44.26
CA PHE A 215 -22.42 4.07 -44.28
C PHE A 215 -22.61 5.03 -45.46
N ASN A 216 -22.93 4.52 -46.65
CA ASN A 216 -22.95 5.32 -47.89
C ASN A 216 -24.33 5.86 -48.28
N TYR A 217 -25.41 5.26 -47.80
CA TYR A 217 -26.78 5.56 -48.21
C TYR A 217 -27.67 5.82 -46.98
N ASP A 218 -28.54 6.81 -47.09
CA ASP A 218 -29.54 7.13 -46.06
C ASP A 218 -30.91 6.61 -46.52
N LEU A 219 -31.28 5.44 -46.01
CA LEU A 219 -32.56 4.79 -46.30
C LEU A 219 -33.60 5.18 -45.22
N PRO A 220 -34.82 5.59 -45.61
CA PRO A 220 -35.98 5.73 -44.72
C PRO A 220 -36.22 4.51 -43.82
N GLU A 221 -36.74 4.72 -42.61
CA GLU A 221 -36.93 3.63 -41.62
C GLU A 221 -37.98 2.59 -42.07
N ASP A 222 -38.95 2.99 -42.88
CA ASP A 222 -40.02 2.14 -43.41
C ASP A 222 -39.62 1.38 -44.69
N GLU A 223 -38.51 1.75 -45.30
CA GLU A 223 -38.07 1.22 -46.59
C GLU A 223 -37.26 -0.08 -46.44
N VAL A 224 -37.57 -1.05 -47.30
CA VAL A 224 -36.83 -2.32 -47.39
C VAL A 224 -35.92 -2.30 -48.61
N ALA A 225 -34.64 -2.59 -48.37
CA ALA A 225 -33.64 -2.76 -49.40
C ALA A 225 -33.12 -4.21 -49.41
N ALA A 226 -32.69 -4.66 -50.58
CA ALA A 226 -31.97 -5.92 -50.73
C ALA A 226 -30.52 -5.66 -51.13
N VAL A 227 -29.61 -6.49 -50.64
CA VAL A 227 -28.21 -6.54 -51.08
C VAL A 227 -27.98 -7.87 -51.76
N PHE A 228 -27.64 -7.85 -53.04
CA PHE A 228 -27.26 -9.01 -53.85
C PHE A 228 -25.74 -9.03 -53.90
N TYR A 229 -25.14 -9.99 -53.22
CA TYR A 229 -23.71 -10.21 -53.23
C TYR A 229 -23.37 -11.37 -54.16
N ILE A 230 -22.41 -11.15 -55.07
CA ILE A 230 -21.90 -12.14 -56.02
C ILE A 230 -20.42 -12.40 -55.68
N GLY A 231 -20.12 -13.53 -55.04
CA GLY A 231 -18.76 -13.98 -54.73
C GLY A 231 -18.16 -14.86 -55.82
N ASP A 232 -17.02 -15.52 -55.54
CA ASP A 232 -16.36 -16.45 -56.47
C ASP A 232 -17.17 -17.74 -56.65
N ASN A 233 -17.53 -18.38 -55.53
CA ASN A 233 -18.20 -19.68 -55.51
C ASN A 233 -19.61 -19.65 -54.90
N TYR A 234 -20.02 -18.51 -54.33
CA TYR A 234 -21.34 -18.36 -53.74
C TYR A 234 -21.91 -16.97 -53.99
N SER A 235 -23.22 -16.87 -53.92
CA SER A 235 -23.96 -15.61 -53.96
C SER A 235 -25.02 -15.58 -52.86
N ARG A 236 -25.38 -14.38 -52.44
CA ARG A 236 -26.29 -14.20 -51.30
C ARG A 236 -27.17 -12.98 -51.45
N ILE A 237 -28.38 -13.10 -50.91
CA ILE A 237 -29.34 -12.00 -50.84
C ILE A 237 -29.64 -11.70 -49.37
N THR A 238 -29.35 -10.47 -48.97
CA THR A 238 -29.60 -9.96 -47.62
C THR A 238 -30.62 -8.85 -47.66
N LEU A 239 -31.66 -8.93 -46.82
CA LEU A 239 -32.69 -7.91 -46.70
C LEU A 239 -32.45 -7.08 -45.45
N LEU A 240 -32.54 -5.76 -45.61
CA LEU A 240 -32.42 -4.81 -44.52
C LEU A 240 -33.57 -3.79 -44.53
N GLN A 241 -33.95 -3.35 -43.33
CA GLN A 241 -34.89 -2.26 -43.08
C GLN A 241 -34.46 -1.56 -41.80
N ASP A 242 -34.67 -0.25 -41.74
CA ASP A 242 -34.25 0.57 -40.60
C ASP A 242 -32.80 0.28 -40.16
N LYS A 243 -31.90 0.17 -41.14
CA LYS A 243 -30.47 -0.13 -40.98
C LYS A 243 -30.14 -1.53 -40.45
N MET A 244 -31.13 -2.32 -40.04
CA MET A 244 -30.94 -3.64 -39.45
C MET A 244 -31.18 -4.74 -40.49
N ILE A 245 -30.44 -5.84 -40.39
CA ILE A 245 -30.76 -7.06 -41.13
C ILE A 245 -32.10 -7.62 -40.62
N ILE A 246 -33.03 -7.88 -41.54
CA ILE A 246 -34.31 -8.53 -41.22
C ILE A 246 -34.19 -10.03 -41.49
N PHE A 247 -33.67 -10.35 -42.67
CA PHE A 247 -33.67 -11.71 -43.21
C PHE A 247 -32.50 -11.87 -44.17
N SER A 248 -31.94 -13.07 -44.22
CA SER A 248 -30.97 -13.46 -45.24
C SER A 248 -31.45 -14.75 -45.86
N LEU A 249 -31.44 -14.80 -47.19
CA LEU A 249 -31.80 -16.01 -47.90
C LEU A 249 -30.71 -17.08 -47.70
N PRO A 250 -31.06 -18.37 -47.84
CA PRO A 250 -30.06 -19.44 -47.93
C PRO A 250 -29.03 -19.14 -49.01
N ILE A 251 -27.81 -19.62 -48.79
CA ILE A 251 -26.68 -19.42 -49.70
C ILE A 251 -27.01 -20.06 -51.05
N ILE A 252 -26.65 -19.35 -52.12
CA ILE A 252 -26.68 -19.87 -53.48
C ILE A 252 -25.27 -20.30 -53.80
N ASN A 253 -25.04 -21.60 -54.02
CA ASN A 253 -23.72 -22.17 -54.31
C ASN A 253 -23.32 -21.95 -55.78
N GLU A 254 -23.54 -20.73 -56.26
CA GLU A 254 -23.13 -20.24 -57.57
C GLU A 254 -22.57 -18.83 -57.39
N GLY A 255 -21.39 -18.57 -57.95
CA GLY A 255 -20.77 -17.24 -57.96
C GLY A 255 -20.66 -16.65 -59.36
N PHE A 256 -19.73 -15.71 -59.54
CA PHE A 256 -19.62 -14.93 -60.78
C PHE A 256 -19.25 -15.76 -62.02
N ARG A 257 -18.67 -16.96 -61.83
CA ARG A 257 -18.31 -17.86 -62.92
C ARG A 257 -19.52 -18.54 -63.56
N SER A 258 -20.68 -18.53 -62.89
CA SER A 258 -21.93 -19.02 -63.45
C SER A 258 -22.48 -18.03 -64.48
N HIS A 259 -22.69 -18.50 -65.72
CA HIS A 259 -23.16 -17.66 -66.83
C HIS A 259 -24.56 -17.08 -66.59
N ASP A 260 -25.36 -17.69 -65.72
CA ASP A 260 -26.75 -17.33 -65.44
C ASP A 260 -26.97 -16.79 -64.01
N ILE A 261 -25.90 -16.43 -63.29
CA ILE A 261 -25.99 -16.07 -61.87
C ILE A 261 -27.03 -14.98 -61.56
N VAL A 262 -27.14 -13.99 -62.45
CA VAL A 262 -28.09 -12.88 -62.32
C VAL A 262 -29.55 -13.38 -62.39
N ASN A 263 -29.81 -14.33 -63.30
CA ASN A 263 -31.12 -14.97 -63.46
C ASN A 263 -31.43 -15.86 -62.24
N THR A 264 -30.44 -16.59 -61.74
CA THR A 264 -30.57 -17.42 -60.53
C THR A 264 -30.91 -16.57 -59.31
N LEU A 265 -30.18 -15.49 -59.07
CA LEU A 265 -30.43 -14.54 -57.98
C LEU A 265 -31.82 -13.95 -58.06
N TYR A 266 -32.22 -13.47 -59.24
CA TYR A 266 -33.55 -12.89 -59.44
C TYR A 266 -34.67 -13.92 -59.23
N SER A 267 -34.51 -15.13 -59.78
CA SER A 267 -35.50 -16.21 -59.63
C SER A 267 -35.66 -16.62 -58.17
N ARG A 268 -34.54 -16.73 -57.44
CA ARG A 268 -34.55 -17.02 -56.00
C ARG A 268 -35.23 -15.92 -55.20
N PHE A 269 -34.91 -14.66 -55.51
CA PHE A 269 -35.54 -13.50 -54.90
C PHE A 269 -37.07 -13.49 -55.09
N ARG A 270 -37.53 -13.70 -56.32
CA ARG A 270 -38.95 -13.77 -56.67
C ARG A 270 -39.66 -14.93 -55.98
N PHE A 271 -39.02 -16.09 -55.93
CA PHE A 271 -39.55 -17.27 -55.25
C PHE A 271 -39.79 -16.99 -53.76
N GLU A 272 -38.81 -16.42 -53.06
CA GLU A 272 -38.98 -16.08 -51.65
C GLU A 272 -40.03 -14.98 -51.46
N LYS A 273 -40.07 -13.95 -52.32
CA LYS A 273 -41.13 -12.92 -52.31
C LYS A 273 -42.53 -13.51 -52.50
N SER A 274 -42.67 -14.62 -53.25
CA SER A 274 -43.96 -15.28 -53.45
C SER A 274 -44.38 -16.21 -52.30
N GLY A 275 -43.41 -16.73 -51.53
CA GLY A 275 -43.64 -17.66 -50.42
C GLY A 275 -43.70 -17.02 -49.03
N SER A 276 -43.29 -15.75 -48.90
CA SER A 276 -43.20 -15.02 -47.62
C SER A 276 -43.86 -13.64 -47.71
N ASP A 277 -44.38 -13.11 -46.59
CA ASP A 277 -44.89 -11.73 -46.47
C ASP A 277 -43.72 -10.71 -46.50
N LEU A 278 -42.87 -10.79 -47.53
CA LEU A 278 -41.77 -9.85 -47.71
C LEU A 278 -42.32 -8.49 -48.16
N PRO A 279 -41.93 -7.38 -47.50
CA PRO A 279 -42.34 -6.04 -47.91
C PRO A 279 -41.87 -5.74 -49.34
N ASP A 280 -42.57 -4.82 -50.01
CA ASP A 280 -42.13 -4.33 -51.31
C ASP A 280 -40.78 -3.61 -51.19
N ILE A 281 -39.82 -4.07 -51.99
CA ILE A 281 -38.45 -3.57 -52.02
C ILE A 281 -38.34 -2.45 -53.05
N GLN A 282 -37.65 -1.40 -52.66
CA GLN A 282 -37.51 -0.16 -53.44
C GLN A 282 -36.10 0.00 -54.01
N HIS A 283 -35.09 -0.55 -53.32
CA HIS A 283 -33.69 -0.56 -53.77
C HIS A 283 -33.09 -1.97 -53.73
N ILE A 284 -32.36 -2.30 -54.80
CA ILE A 284 -31.46 -3.46 -54.84
C ILE A 284 -30.03 -2.93 -54.98
N PHE A 285 -29.22 -3.17 -53.96
CA PHE A 285 -27.78 -2.94 -53.99
C PHE A 285 -27.10 -4.20 -54.53
N VAL A 286 -26.22 -4.06 -55.51
CA VAL A 286 -25.43 -5.19 -56.04
C VAL A 286 -23.98 -5.00 -55.62
N ALA A 287 -23.35 -6.06 -55.14
CA ALA A 287 -22.02 -6.06 -54.53
C ALA A 287 -21.21 -7.29 -54.97
N GLY A 288 -19.88 -7.23 -54.81
CA GLY A 288 -18.97 -8.31 -55.19
C GLY A 288 -18.53 -8.21 -56.64
N HIS A 289 -18.44 -9.34 -57.34
CA HIS A 289 -18.09 -9.41 -58.75
C HIS A 289 -19.25 -8.93 -59.63
N ILE A 290 -19.12 -7.73 -60.19
CA ILE A 290 -20.16 -7.14 -61.04
C ILE A 290 -19.53 -6.81 -62.39
N ASN A 291 -20.13 -7.32 -63.47
CA ASN A 291 -19.96 -6.71 -64.79
C ASN A 291 -20.99 -5.59 -64.88
N LYS A 292 -20.56 -4.33 -64.68
CA LYS A 292 -21.48 -3.21 -64.41
C LYS A 292 -22.56 -3.07 -65.48
N GLU A 293 -22.20 -3.18 -66.76
CA GLU A 293 -23.17 -3.05 -67.84
C GLU A 293 -24.09 -4.26 -67.96
N GLU A 294 -23.56 -5.47 -67.85
CA GLU A 294 -24.34 -6.69 -68.04
C GLU A 294 -25.27 -6.97 -66.86
N THR A 295 -24.74 -6.93 -65.64
CA THR A 295 -25.46 -7.28 -64.42
C THR A 295 -26.58 -6.27 -64.13
N LEU A 296 -26.27 -4.96 -64.16
CA LEU A 296 -27.26 -3.92 -63.85
C LEU A 296 -28.35 -3.87 -64.92
N ASN A 297 -28.01 -3.94 -66.21
CA ASN A 297 -29.01 -3.92 -67.27
C ASN A 297 -29.92 -5.15 -67.24
N THR A 298 -29.37 -6.33 -66.89
CA THR A 298 -30.15 -7.57 -66.79
C THR A 298 -31.13 -7.51 -65.63
N LEU A 299 -30.68 -7.11 -64.44
CA LEU A 299 -31.59 -6.95 -63.30
C LEU A 299 -32.63 -5.84 -63.52
N GLN A 300 -32.25 -4.73 -64.15
CA GLN A 300 -33.17 -3.60 -64.37
C GLN A 300 -34.28 -3.95 -65.38
N LYS A 301 -34.03 -4.89 -66.31
CA LYS A 301 -35.05 -5.44 -67.21
C LYS A 301 -36.10 -6.27 -66.46
N PHE A 302 -35.71 -6.90 -65.36
CA PHE A 302 -36.59 -7.77 -64.59
C PHE A 302 -37.54 -6.99 -63.67
N GLU A 303 -37.09 -5.86 -63.12
CA GLU A 303 -37.87 -5.02 -62.21
C GLU A 303 -37.72 -3.55 -62.61
N SER A 304 -38.64 -3.02 -63.42
CA SER A 304 -38.57 -1.62 -63.89
C SER A 304 -38.79 -0.60 -62.78
N ASP A 305 -39.49 -1.01 -61.72
CA ASP A 305 -39.96 -0.13 -60.64
C ASP A 305 -38.98 -0.10 -59.45
N ILE A 306 -37.97 -0.99 -59.44
CA ILE A 306 -36.95 -1.10 -58.40
C ILE A 306 -35.68 -0.42 -58.88
N LYS A 307 -35.08 0.41 -58.02
CA LYS A 307 -33.82 1.08 -58.34
C LYS A 307 -32.64 0.17 -58.03
N ILE A 308 -31.83 -0.10 -59.04
CA ILE A 308 -30.67 -0.99 -58.92
C ILE A 308 -29.39 -0.16 -58.86
N ILE A 309 -28.58 -0.39 -57.82
CA ILE A 309 -27.45 0.46 -57.47
C ILE A 309 -26.21 -0.43 -57.22
N PRO A 310 -25.05 -0.17 -57.83
CA PRO A 310 -23.81 -0.81 -57.40
C PRO A 310 -23.41 -0.31 -56.00
N LEU A 311 -23.10 -1.23 -55.09
CA LEU A 311 -22.68 -0.91 -53.74
C LEU A 311 -21.20 -0.50 -53.73
N LEU A 312 -20.97 0.80 -53.62
CA LEU A 312 -19.63 1.41 -53.68
C LEU A 312 -19.31 2.17 -52.38
N PRO A 313 -18.02 2.32 -52.02
CA PRO A 313 -17.58 3.10 -50.87
C PRO A 313 -17.59 4.61 -51.12
N LEU A 314 -18.76 5.18 -51.45
CA LEU A 314 -18.93 6.58 -51.90
C LEU A 314 -18.39 7.66 -50.96
N GLN A 315 -18.25 7.37 -49.67
CA GLN A 315 -17.73 8.31 -48.67
C GLN A 315 -16.22 8.20 -48.44
N LEU A 316 -15.52 7.30 -49.15
CA LEU A 316 -14.07 7.11 -49.03
C LEU A 316 -13.35 7.80 -50.19
N GLU A 317 -12.22 8.44 -49.88
CA GLU A 317 -11.29 8.96 -50.89
C GLU A 317 -10.30 7.86 -51.29
N THR A 318 -9.69 7.95 -52.47
CA THR A 318 -8.52 7.19 -52.87
C THR A 318 -7.27 8.05 -52.62
N GLU A 319 -6.15 7.50 -52.12
CA GLU A 319 -4.91 8.30 -52.03
C GLU A 319 -4.40 8.67 -53.43
N GLU A 320 -3.74 9.84 -53.55
CA GLU A 320 -3.14 10.28 -54.82
C GLU A 320 -2.05 9.29 -55.25
N PHE A 321 -2.31 8.56 -56.33
CA PHE A 321 -1.39 7.60 -56.94
C PHE A 321 -0.16 8.29 -57.54
N GLU A 322 1.01 7.65 -57.45
CA GLU A 322 2.21 8.11 -58.16
C GLU A 322 2.00 8.02 -59.68
N ALA A 323 2.74 8.83 -60.46
CA ALA A 323 2.56 8.92 -61.91
C ALA A 323 2.74 7.55 -62.61
N GLY A 324 1.63 6.88 -62.93
CA GLY A 324 1.60 5.57 -63.58
C GLY A 324 0.62 4.56 -62.96
N GLU A 325 0.15 4.79 -61.74
CA GLU A 325 -0.86 3.95 -61.08
C GLU A 325 -2.28 4.51 -61.33
N SER A 326 -3.21 3.63 -61.70
CA SER A 326 -4.61 3.99 -61.98
C SER A 326 -5.46 3.98 -60.71
N GLU A 327 -6.37 4.94 -60.61
CA GLU A 327 -7.45 4.93 -59.61
C GLU A 327 -8.30 3.65 -59.73
N TYR A 328 -8.68 3.07 -58.59
CA TYR A 328 -9.48 1.85 -58.52
C TYR A 328 -10.83 2.03 -59.25
N GLY A 329 -11.16 1.10 -60.14
CA GLY A 329 -12.42 1.11 -60.88
C GLY A 329 -13.61 0.76 -59.99
N GLU A 330 -14.83 1.12 -60.42
CA GLU A 330 -16.05 0.78 -59.66
C GLU A 330 -16.23 -0.73 -59.46
N GLU A 331 -15.89 -1.54 -60.46
CA GLU A 331 -16.00 -3.01 -60.38
C GLU A 331 -15.05 -3.57 -59.31
N GLU A 332 -13.81 -3.07 -59.27
CA GLU A 332 -12.82 -3.44 -58.26
C GLU A 332 -13.25 -2.97 -56.87
N LEU A 333 -13.74 -1.74 -56.73
CA LEU A 333 -14.25 -1.23 -55.45
C LEU A 333 -15.45 -2.04 -54.94
N SER A 334 -16.32 -2.50 -55.84
CA SER A 334 -17.43 -3.40 -55.51
C SER A 334 -16.93 -4.79 -55.08
N GLU A 335 -15.91 -5.32 -55.75
CA GLU A 335 -15.31 -6.62 -55.39
C GLU A 335 -14.67 -6.58 -53.99
N PHE A 336 -14.08 -5.44 -53.62
CA PHE A 336 -13.44 -5.21 -52.32
C PHE A 336 -14.37 -4.63 -51.25
N ILE A 337 -15.68 -4.59 -51.50
CA ILE A 337 -16.62 -3.90 -50.59
C ILE A 337 -16.65 -4.50 -49.18
N ILE A 338 -16.52 -5.83 -49.05
CA ILE A 338 -16.46 -6.53 -47.76
C ILE A 338 -15.16 -6.20 -47.00
N PRO A 339 -13.94 -6.42 -47.55
CA PRO A 339 -12.72 -6.07 -46.84
C PRO A 339 -12.63 -4.57 -46.51
N ILE A 340 -13.16 -3.69 -47.37
CA ILE A 340 -13.29 -2.25 -47.07
C ILE A 340 -14.18 -2.03 -45.83
N SER A 341 -15.35 -2.69 -45.77
CA SER A 341 -16.25 -2.61 -44.61
C SER A 341 -15.61 -3.11 -43.32
N LEU A 342 -14.86 -4.21 -43.39
CA LEU A 342 -14.16 -4.79 -42.24
C LEU A 342 -13.11 -3.81 -41.69
N ALA A 343 -12.30 -3.20 -42.55
CA ALA A 343 -11.35 -2.17 -42.15
C ALA A 343 -12.07 -0.94 -41.56
N LEU A 344 -13.16 -0.50 -42.18
CA LEU A 344 -13.97 0.64 -41.75
C LEU A 344 -14.54 0.43 -40.33
N SER A 345 -14.98 -0.78 -40.02
CA SER A 345 -15.51 -1.15 -38.70
C SER A 345 -14.50 -0.91 -37.57
N THR A 346 -13.22 -1.15 -37.85
CA THR A 346 -12.11 -0.90 -36.91
C THR A 346 -11.80 0.58 -36.75
N LEU A 347 -11.89 1.36 -37.84
CA LEU A 347 -11.62 2.80 -37.80
C LEU A 347 -12.72 3.58 -37.05
N PHE A 348 -13.97 3.12 -37.14
CA PHE A 348 -15.15 3.83 -36.61
C PHE A 348 -16.03 3.02 -35.66
N PRO A 349 -15.49 2.51 -34.53
CA PRO A 349 -16.22 1.63 -33.62
C PRO A 349 -17.35 2.31 -32.82
N GLU A 350 -17.47 3.64 -32.90
CA GLU A 350 -18.49 4.44 -32.21
C GLU A 350 -19.53 5.05 -33.19
N ASN A 351 -19.48 4.70 -34.47
CA ASN A 351 -20.44 5.19 -35.46
C ASN A 351 -21.77 4.42 -35.35
N ASP A 352 -22.88 5.14 -35.18
CA ASP A 352 -24.22 4.55 -35.03
C ASP A 352 -24.70 3.80 -36.30
N ASN A 353 -24.09 4.05 -37.48
CA ASN A 353 -24.39 3.35 -38.74
C ASN A 353 -23.56 2.08 -38.96
N ILE A 354 -22.59 1.78 -38.08
CA ILE A 354 -21.68 0.64 -38.23
C ILE A 354 -21.90 -0.34 -37.08
N PHE A 355 -22.42 -1.51 -37.42
CA PHE A 355 -22.64 -2.60 -36.48
C PHE A 355 -21.42 -3.51 -36.38
N ILE A 356 -21.01 -3.79 -35.15
CA ILE A 356 -19.84 -4.62 -34.87
C ILE A 356 -20.25 -5.75 -33.92
N PRO A 357 -20.94 -6.78 -34.43
CA PRO A 357 -21.24 -7.98 -33.67
C PRO A 357 -19.98 -8.84 -33.57
N ASP A 358 -19.03 -8.37 -32.78
CA ASP A 358 -17.69 -8.94 -32.69
C ASP A 358 -17.70 -10.40 -32.19
N LEU A 359 -17.46 -11.34 -33.11
CA LEU A 359 -17.41 -12.79 -32.86
C LEU A 359 -15.99 -13.29 -32.53
N LEU A 360 -14.99 -12.40 -32.43
CA LEU A 360 -13.62 -12.79 -32.12
C LEU A 360 -13.55 -13.54 -30.76
N PRO A 361 -12.98 -14.76 -30.71
CA PRO A 361 -12.92 -15.57 -29.50
C PRO A 361 -12.28 -14.84 -28.31
N LYS A 362 -12.83 -15.08 -27.11
CA LYS A 362 -12.35 -14.45 -25.88
C LYS A 362 -10.89 -14.80 -25.56
N SER A 363 -10.48 -16.02 -25.86
CA SER A 363 -9.09 -16.48 -25.70
C SER A 363 -8.11 -15.56 -26.44
N ILE A 364 -8.39 -15.23 -27.69
CA ILE A 364 -7.57 -14.37 -28.53
C ILE A 364 -7.63 -12.90 -28.07
N LYS A 365 -8.79 -12.41 -27.62
CA LYS A 365 -8.90 -11.06 -27.03
C LYS A 365 -8.06 -10.91 -25.76
N GLU A 366 -7.97 -11.96 -24.95
CA GLU A 366 -7.21 -11.94 -23.70
C GLU A 366 -5.69 -11.99 -23.95
N THR A 367 -5.22 -12.76 -24.93
CA THR A 367 -3.79 -12.87 -25.27
C THR A 367 -3.21 -11.59 -25.85
N GLN A 368 -3.99 -10.86 -26.67
CA GLN A 368 -3.54 -9.62 -27.32
C GLN A 368 -3.45 -8.40 -26.38
N ASN A 369 -3.97 -8.50 -25.16
CA ASN A 369 -3.85 -7.43 -24.16
C ASN A 369 -2.45 -7.44 -23.51
N ASN A 370 -1.44 -7.07 -24.28
CA ASN A 370 -0.02 -6.95 -23.87
C ASN A 370 0.25 -5.87 -22.81
N LEU A 371 -0.79 -5.15 -22.36
CA LEU A 371 -0.75 -4.23 -21.23
C LEU A 371 -1.57 -4.72 -20.03
N SER A 372 -1.65 -6.04 -19.85
CA SER A 372 -1.47 -6.52 -18.49
C SER A 372 0.04 -6.49 -18.23
N ILE A 373 0.52 -5.37 -17.66
CA ILE A 373 1.52 -5.56 -16.62
C ILE A 373 0.78 -6.42 -15.60
N GLY A 374 0.89 -7.75 -15.74
CA GLY A 374 0.36 -8.68 -14.76
C GLY A 374 0.82 -8.16 -13.41
N PHE A 375 0.01 -8.27 -12.37
CA PHE A 375 0.30 -7.69 -11.05
C PHE A 375 1.79 -7.82 -10.62
N GLY A 376 2.46 -8.90 -11.05
CA GLY A 376 3.89 -9.13 -10.96
C GLY A 376 4.80 -8.07 -11.60
N GLY A 377 4.60 -7.61 -12.84
CA GLY A 377 5.49 -6.62 -13.48
C GLY A 377 5.41 -5.23 -12.83
N LEU A 378 4.23 -4.85 -12.33
CA LEU A 378 3.99 -3.59 -11.63
C LEU A 378 4.62 -3.68 -10.24
N LEU A 379 4.56 -4.88 -9.63
CA LEU A 379 5.34 -5.23 -8.45
C LEU A 379 6.84 -5.10 -8.71
N VAL A 380 7.37 -5.64 -9.80
CA VAL A 380 8.81 -5.56 -10.11
C VAL A 380 9.23 -4.11 -10.33
N LEU A 381 8.47 -3.33 -11.10
CA LEU A 381 8.81 -1.92 -11.37
C LEU A 381 8.72 -1.05 -10.11
N THR A 382 7.71 -1.30 -9.26
CA THR A 382 7.63 -0.66 -7.94
C THR A 382 8.73 -1.11 -6.99
N LEU A 383 9.20 -2.36 -7.10
CA LEU A 383 10.28 -2.92 -6.30
C LEU A 383 11.65 -2.38 -6.74
N ILE A 384 11.89 -2.20 -8.03
CA ILE A 384 13.09 -1.52 -8.58
C ILE A 384 13.11 -0.06 -8.10
N LEU A 385 11.98 0.64 -8.19
CA LEU A 385 11.87 2.03 -7.75
C LEU A 385 12.03 2.15 -6.22
N ALA A 386 11.47 1.20 -5.45
CA ALA A 386 11.66 1.13 -4.01
C ALA A 386 13.11 0.82 -3.64
N MET A 387 13.77 -0.11 -4.33
CA MET A 387 15.18 -0.44 -4.16
C MET A 387 16.06 0.78 -4.42
N SER A 388 15.84 1.49 -5.52
CA SER A 388 16.57 2.74 -5.84
C SER A 388 16.41 3.78 -4.72
N LEU A 389 15.18 4.01 -4.24
CA LEU A 389 14.91 4.95 -3.15
C LEU A 389 15.52 4.50 -1.81
N ILE A 390 15.51 3.19 -1.53
CA ILE A 390 16.15 2.61 -0.34
C ILE A 390 17.66 2.81 -0.43
N SER A 391 18.29 2.52 -1.58
CA SER A 391 19.73 2.72 -1.78
C SER A 391 20.13 4.19 -1.63
N VAL A 392 19.37 5.12 -2.19
CA VAL A 392 19.61 6.57 -1.98
C VAL A 392 19.49 6.93 -0.50
N ARG A 393 18.49 6.40 0.20
CA ARG A 393 18.29 6.68 1.63
C ARG A 393 19.40 6.08 2.51
N LEU A 394 19.82 4.84 2.24
CA LEU A 394 20.91 4.18 2.95
C LEU A 394 22.21 4.95 2.77
N ASN A 395 22.53 5.31 1.53
CA ASN A 395 23.72 6.10 1.21
C ASN A 395 23.69 7.49 1.86
N TRP A 396 22.51 8.14 1.91
CA TRP A 396 22.37 9.44 2.57
C TRP A 396 22.54 9.34 4.09
N LYS A 397 22.01 8.26 4.70
CA LYS A 397 22.17 7.99 6.13
C LYS A 397 23.63 7.74 6.49
N GLU A 398 24.32 6.85 5.77
CA GLU A 398 25.74 6.58 6.00
C GLU A 398 26.59 7.84 5.87
N ASN A 399 26.37 8.66 4.84
CA ASN A 399 27.08 9.92 4.68
C ASN A 399 26.78 10.92 5.82
N SER A 400 25.55 10.94 6.33
CA SER A 400 25.19 11.79 7.47
C SER A 400 25.85 11.32 8.78
N ASP A 401 25.94 10.01 9.00
CA ASP A 401 26.57 9.41 10.16
C ASP A 401 28.09 9.58 10.11
N ILE A 402 28.71 9.40 8.95
CA ILE A 402 30.14 9.69 8.72
C ILE A 402 30.43 11.17 9.04
N LYS A 403 29.58 12.09 8.57
CA LYS A 403 29.74 13.52 8.86
C LYS A 403 29.55 13.83 10.35
N ARG A 404 28.59 13.19 11.02
CA ARG A 404 28.36 13.36 12.47
C ARG A 404 29.53 12.82 13.29
N LEU A 405 29.98 11.61 12.99
CA LEU A 405 31.14 10.98 13.65
C LEU A 405 32.40 11.81 13.46
N LYS A 406 32.62 12.36 12.26
CA LYS A 406 33.75 13.27 12.02
C LYS A 406 33.67 14.52 12.91
N ASN A 407 32.48 15.10 13.07
CA ASN A 407 32.28 16.26 13.95
C ASN A 407 32.41 15.88 15.44
N GLU A 408 31.95 14.71 15.87
CA GLU A 408 32.10 14.21 17.23
C GLU A 408 33.57 13.94 17.57
N ILE A 409 34.32 13.30 16.66
CA ILE A 409 35.77 13.10 16.78
C ILE A 409 36.47 14.45 16.92
N GLN A 410 36.10 15.43 16.08
CA GLN A 410 36.69 16.77 16.14
C GLN A 410 36.34 17.49 17.45
N ALA A 411 35.10 17.37 17.95
CA ALA A 411 34.68 17.93 19.22
C ALA A 411 35.39 17.28 20.42
N LEU A 412 35.55 15.95 20.41
CA LEU A 412 36.31 15.21 21.41
C LEU A 412 37.79 15.59 21.39
N HIS A 413 38.38 15.73 20.20
CA HIS A 413 39.76 16.18 20.05
C HIS A 413 39.96 17.58 20.63
N ASN A 414 39.05 18.52 20.34
CA ASN A 414 39.07 19.85 20.93
C ASN A 414 38.86 19.81 22.45
N GLY A 415 37.99 18.94 22.94
CA GLY A 415 37.76 18.73 24.38
C GLY A 415 39.01 18.20 25.11
N ILE A 416 39.74 17.26 24.50
CA ILE A 416 41.03 16.78 25.01
C ILE A 416 42.02 17.94 25.06
N LEU A 417 42.09 18.77 24.01
CA LEU A 417 42.99 19.92 23.95
C LEU A 417 42.71 20.95 25.06
N ILE A 418 41.43 21.19 25.37
CA ILE A 418 41.00 22.10 26.45
C ILE A 418 41.27 21.52 27.84
N ASN A 419 41.06 20.21 28.02
CA ASN A 419 41.19 19.56 29.33
C ASN A 419 42.65 19.21 29.70
N LYS A 420 43.53 19.09 28.72
CA LYS A 420 44.97 18.81 28.93
C LYS A 420 45.66 19.84 29.84
N PRO A 421 45.54 21.17 29.65
CA PRO A 421 46.14 22.14 30.57
C PRO A 421 45.54 22.10 31.98
N LEU A 422 44.27 21.71 32.13
CA LEU A 422 43.67 21.50 33.45
C LEU A 422 44.31 20.29 34.16
N LEU A 423 44.52 19.18 33.45
CA LEU A 423 45.22 18.01 33.97
C LEU A 423 46.65 18.36 34.39
N ASP A 424 47.36 19.15 33.57
CA ASP A 424 48.71 19.61 33.87
C ASP A 424 48.71 20.55 35.09
N SER A 425 47.71 21.42 35.23
CA SER A 425 47.52 22.26 36.42
C SER A 425 47.27 21.43 37.68
N ILE A 426 46.45 20.38 37.60
CA ILE A 426 46.19 19.45 38.71
C ILE A 426 47.50 18.77 39.12
N LYS A 427 48.24 18.20 38.17
CA LYS A 427 49.54 17.56 38.44
C LYS A 427 50.54 18.53 39.07
N THR A 428 50.57 19.78 38.60
CA THR A 428 51.43 20.83 39.16
C THR A 428 51.04 21.14 40.60
N LYS A 429 49.74 21.22 40.90
CA LYS A 429 49.23 21.42 42.26
C LYS A 429 49.53 20.23 43.17
N GLU A 430 49.35 19.00 42.69
CA GLU A 430 49.71 17.78 43.44
C GLU A 430 51.19 17.76 43.81
N LYS A 431 52.07 18.09 42.86
CA LYS A 431 53.51 18.24 43.12
C LYS A 431 53.78 19.31 44.18
N ARG A 432 53.09 20.45 44.11
CA ARG A 432 53.24 21.52 45.11
C ARG A 432 52.74 21.11 46.50
N ILE A 433 51.65 20.36 46.57
CA ILE A 433 51.14 19.81 47.83
C ILE A 433 52.16 18.84 48.44
N ALA A 434 52.77 17.98 47.61
CA ALA A 434 53.81 17.07 48.06
C ALA A 434 55.05 17.82 48.60
N GLU A 435 55.49 18.88 47.92
CA GLU A 435 56.57 19.74 48.41
C GLU A 435 56.22 20.42 49.74
N LEU A 436 55.00 20.95 49.85
CA LEU A 436 54.53 21.59 51.09
C LEU A 436 54.49 20.60 52.24
N LYS A 437 54.03 19.36 52.03
CA LYS A 437 54.07 18.30 53.04
C LYS A 437 55.52 18.03 53.50
N LYS A 438 56.45 17.88 52.56
CA LYS A 438 57.88 17.69 52.88
C LYS A 438 58.48 18.90 53.63
N ASN A 439 58.04 20.12 53.31
CA ASN A 439 58.44 21.32 54.03
C ASN A 439 57.87 21.36 55.45
N ILE A 440 56.61 20.99 55.63
CA ILE A 440 55.98 20.87 56.94
C ILE A 440 56.70 19.83 57.79
N GLU A 441 57.05 18.68 57.24
CA GLU A 441 57.85 17.67 57.93
C GLU A 441 59.24 18.18 58.32
N ARG A 442 59.92 18.91 57.43
CA ARG A 442 61.19 19.57 57.76
C ARG A 442 61.01 20.58 58.88
N VAL A 443 59.99 21.44 58.82
CA VAL A 443 59.66 22.39 59.88
C VAL A 443 59.34 21.68 61.19
N HIS A 444 58.60 20.56 61.17
CA HIS A 444 58.36 19.73 62.35
C HIS A 444 59.67 19.20 62.93
N LYS A 445 60.58 18.73 62.08
CA LYS A 445 61.91 18.26 62.50
C LYS A 445 62.78 19.39 63.08
N PHE A 446 62.68 20.61 62.57
CA PHE A 446 63.42 21.78 63.07
C PHE A 446 62.83 22.40 64.33
N MET A 447 61.50 22.45 64.46
CA MET A 447 60.83 23.01 65.64
C MET A 447 60.84 22.04 66.83
N GLY A 448 60.96 20.74 66.59
CA GLY A 448 60.95 19.72 67.63
C GLY A 448 59.75 19.88 68.57
N ASN A 449 60.00 19.84 69.88
CA ASN A 449 58.96 19.90 70.91
C ASN A 449 58.80 21.30 71.55
N LYS A 450 59.32 22.37 70.92
CA LYS A 450 59.38 23.72 71.54
C LYS A 450 58.01 24.23 72.01
N ASN A 451 56.97 24.04 71.21
CA ASN A 451 55.60 24.49 71.52
C ASN A 451 54.93 23.65 72.62
N GLN A 452 55.30 22.38 72.74
CA GLN A 452 54.79 21.50 73.80
C GLN A 452 55.39 21.87 75.16
N TRP A 453 56.67 22.26 75.19
CA TRP A 453 57.32 22.77 76.40
C TRP A 453 56.77 24.12 76.84
N HIS A 454 56.51 25.03 75.90
CA HIS A 454 55.85 26.30 76.21
C HIS A 454 54.49 26.07 76.89
N PHE A 455 53.65 25.19 76.33
CA PHE A 455 52.36 24.83 76.92
C PHE A 455 52.50 24.26 78.34
N ILE A 456 53.41 23.30 78.54
CA ILE A 456 53.61 22.70 79.87
C ILE A 456 54.04 23.75 80.89
N LEU A 457 55.04 24.57 80.56
CA LEU A 457 55.55 25.60 81.47
C LEU A 457 54.50 26.67 81.79
N GLU A 458 53.69 27.04 80.81
CA GLU A 458 52.61 28.00 81.01
C GLU A 458 51.49 27.44 81.89
N GLU A 459 51.06 26.19 81.67
CA GLU A 459 50.02 25.56 82.50
C GLU A 459 50.51 25.28 83.93
N ILE A 460 51.79 24.91 84.11
CA ILE A 460 52.43 24.88 85.43
C ILE A 460 52.38 26.28 86.07
N SER A 461 52.77 27.31 85.33
CA SER A 461 52.79 28.70 85.82
C SER A 461 51.40 29.18 86.24
N LYS A 462 50.37 28.98 85.41
CA LYS A 462 48.97 29.31 85.75
C LYS A 462 48.47 28.51 86.94
N GLY A 463 48.79 27.22 86.99
CA GLY A 463 48.42 26.33 88.08
C GLY A 463 48.95 26.80 89.44
N PHE A 464 50.20 27.28 89.49
CA PHE A 464 50.80 27.86 90.69
C PHE A 464 50.32 29.29 90.97
N LEU A 465 50.14 30.15 89.96
CA LEU A 465 49.63 31.51 90.15
C LEU A 465 48.21 31.52 90.76
N ASN A 466 47.34 30.61 90.30
CA ASN A 466 45.99 30.48 90.85
C ASN A 466 45.98 29.86 92.26
N ASN A 467 47.11 29.35 92.74
CA ASN A 467 47.24 28.65 94.02
C ASN A 467 48.52 29.09 94.76
N SER A 468 48.49 30.30 95.32
CA SER A 468 49.66 31.01 95.86
C SER A 468 50.47 30.29 96.94
N LEU A 469 49.92 29.28 97.61
CA LEU A 469 50.61 28.42 98.60
C LEU A 469 50.82 27.00 98.05
N THR A 470 51.31 26.91 96.82
CA THR A 470 51.69 25.66 96.16
C THR A 470 53.02 25.89 95.44
N TRP A 471 54.01 25.03 95.67
CA TRP A 471 55.30 25.12 95.00
C TRP A 471 55.69 23.78 94.40
N GLY A 472 56.21 23.82 93.17
CA GLY A 472 56.84 22.68 92.52
C GLY A 472 58.28 22.55 92.99
N ILE A 473 58.68 21.32 93.32
CA ILE A 473 60.02 21.01 93.82
C ILE A 473 60.86 20.41 92.70
N ASN A 474 60.31 19.47 91.93
CA ASN A 474 61.03 18.77 90.88
C ASN A 474 60.13 18.45 89.69
N LEU A 475 60.63 18.67 88.48
CA LEU A 475 60.05 18.15 87.25
C LEU A 475 61.09 17.24 86.58
N HIS A 476 60.82 15.94 86.56
CA HIS A 476 61.73 14.97 85.94
C HIS A 476 61.00 14.12 84.90
N LYS A 477 61.74 13.75 83.85
CA LYS A 477 61.25 12.84 82.83
C LYS A 477 61.40 11.41 83.34
N GLU A 478 60.31 10.65 83.31
CA GLU A 478 60.27 9.24 83.70
C GLU A 478 59.77 8.41 82.50
N LYS A 479 60.69 7.76 81.79
CA LYS A 479 60.45 7.04 80.53
C LYS A 479 59.77 7.93 79.47
N ASN A 480 58.47 7.76 79.23
CA ASN A 480 57.68 8.48 78.23
C ASN A 480 56.68 9.48 78.85
N GLN A 481 56.74 9.66 80.17
CA GLN A 481 55.88 10.56 80.95
C GLN A 481 56.75 11.51 81.77
N PHE A 482 56.13 12.54 82.34
CA PHE A 482 56.78 13.52 83.20
C PHE A 482 56.17 13.47 84.58
N LYS A 483 57.03 13.49 85.59
CA LYS A 483 56.62 13.49 86.99
C LYS A 483 56.92 14.85 87.60
N LEU A 484 55.85 15.53 88.02
CA LEU A 484 55.89 16.78 88.77
C LEU A 484 55.69 16.47 90.25
N SER A 485 56.71 16.79 91.04
CA SER A 485 56.69 16.67 92.49
C SER A 485 56.65 18.06 93.12
N GLY A 486 55.84 18.24 94.15
CA GLY A 486 55.69 19.53 94.83
C GLY A 486 54.95 19.41 96.16
N SER A 487 54.67 20.54 96.79
CA SER A 487 53.91 20.60 98.03
C SER A 487 52.85 21.71 97.99
N THR A 488 51.76 21.52 98.70
CA THR A 488 50.65 22.48 98.79
C THR A 488 50.01 22.50 100.17
N THR A 489 49.46 23.63 100.59
CA THR A 489 48.65 23.77 101.81
C THR A 489 47.18 23.39 101.63
N ARG A 490 46.76 22.99 100.42
CA ARG A 490 45.39 22.52 100.16
C ARG A 490 45.39 21.29 99.28
N ARG A 491 44.90 20.16 99.81
CA ARG A 491 44.82 18.89 99.09
C ARG A 491 44.05 18.98 97.76
N ILE A 492 43.01 19.82 97.67
CA ILE A 492 42.22 19.98 96.44
C ILE A 492 43.04 20.53 95.26
N ASN A 493 44.11 21.29 95.53
CA ASN A 493 44.97 21.87 94.50
C ASN A 493 45.73 20.78 93.73
N ILE A 494 46.01 19.64 94.36
CA ILE A 494 46.68 18.50 93.72
C ILE A 494 45.78 17.93 92.61
N VAL A 495 44.47 17.86 92.87
CA VAL A 495 43.48 17.41 91.88
C VAL A 495 43.40 18.40 90.72
N ALA A 496 43.27 19.69 91.02
CA ALA A 496 43.21 20.73 90.01
C ALA A 496 44.48 20.74 89.13
N LEU A 497 45.67 20.65 89.73
CA LEU A 497 46.94 20.56 88.99
C LEU A 497 47.01 19.31 88.11
N SER A 498 46.56 18.16 88.60
CA SER A 498 46.56 16.92 87.80
C SER A 498 45.69 17.02 86.55
N GLN A 499 44.59 17.78 86.60
CA GLN A 499 43.67 17.95 85.48
C GLN A 499 44.19 18.91 84.39
N LEU A 500 45.17 19.76 84.70
CA LEU A 500 45.77 20.68 83.72
C LEU A 500 46.61 19.93 82.68
N PHE A 501 47.11 18.73 83.02
CA PHE A 501 48.01 17.98 82.15
C PHE A 501 47.32 16.81 81.47
N PRO A 502 47.59 16.55 80.17
CA PRO A 502 47.03 15.41 79.46
C PRO A 502 47.42 14.08 80.12
N GLY A 503 46.42 13.30 80.52
CA GLY A 503 46.65 12.02 81.20
C GLY A 503 47.26 12.15 82.59
N GLY A 504 47.13 13.32 83.24
CA GLY A 504 47.59 13.56 84.59
C GLY A 504 47.02 12.56 85.61
N LYS A 505 47.90 11.86 86.31
CA LYS A 505 47.58 10.88 87.35
C LYS A 505 48.33 11.24 88.62
N ILE A 506 47.61 11.31 89.73
CA ILE A 506 48.20 11.51 91.05
C ILE A 506 48.78 10.17 91.50
N LEU A 507 50.11 10.10 91.64
CA LEU A 507 50.81 8.88 92.05
C LEU A 507 50.90 8.76 93.56
N LYS A 508 51.22 9.87 94.23
CA LYS A 508 51.49 9.87 95.67
C LYS A 508 51.04 11.19 96.26
N VAL A 509 50.40 11.13 97.43
CA VAL A 509 50.08 12.29 98.26
C VAL A 509 50.44 11.93 99.70
N VAL A 510 51.33 12.71 100.32
CA VAL A 510 51.76 12.51 101.72
C VAL A 510 51.52 13.78 102.49
N GLN A 511 50.89 13.69 103.65
CA GLN A 511 50.74 14.83 104.54
C GLN A 511 51.94 14.92 105.47
N ARG A 512 52.44 16.14 105.66
CA ARG A 512 53.49 16.50 106.61
C ARG A 512 53.07 17.76 107.36
N ASP A 513 53.30 17.80 108.65
CA ASP A 513 53.09 19.00 109.46
C ASP A 513 54.38 19.82 109.50
N ILE A 514 54.29 21.11 109.19
CA ILE A 514 55.39 22.07 109.28
C ILE A 514 54.95 23.15 110.26
N GLU A 515 55.55 23.15 111.45
CA GLU A 515 55.10 23.94 112.61
C GLU A 515 53.60 23.75 112.89
N ALA A 516 52.77 24.79 112.72
CA ALA A 516 51.32 24.75 112.92
C ALA A 516 50.51 24.46 111.64
N TYR A 517 51.16 24.24 110.49
CA TYR A 517 50.50 24.10 109.19
C TYR A 517 50.56 22.68 108.63
N LYS A 518 49.42 22.19 108.13
CA LYS A 518 49.34 20.94 107.36
C LYS A 518 49.73 21.19 105.91
N VAL A 519 50.71 20.44 105.42
CA VAL A 519 51.21 20.50 104.04
C VAL A 519 51.05 19.12 103.39
N TRP A 520 50.67 19.08 102.12
CA TRP A 520 50.57 17.86 101.33
C TRP A 520 51.62 17.88 100.24
N ASP A 521 52.57 16.97 100.30
CA ASP A 521 53.46 16.67 99.19
C ASP A 521 52.71 15.81 98.16
N PHE A 522 52.99 16.04 96.89
CA PHE A 522 52.37 15.33 95.79
C PHE A 522 53.37 14.93 94.72
N ASP A 523 53.05 13.83 94.05
CA ASP A 523 53.67 13.39 92.81
C ASP A 523 52.57 13.22 91.75
N ILE A 524 52.66 13.96 90.65
CA ILE A 524 51.73 13.88 89.51
C ILE A 524 52.49 13.42 88.27
N LEU A 525 52.01 12.36 87.62
CA LEU A 525 52.55 11.85 86.37
C LEU A 525 51.67 12.31 85.19
N PHE A 526 52.27 12.85 84.14
CA PHE A 526 51.52 13.34 82.98
C PHE A 526 52.25 13.11 81.66
N ASN A 527 51.52 13.21 80.53
CA ASN A 527 52.06 13.02 79.19
C ASN A 527 52.41 14.35 78.52
N MET A 528 53.32 14.31 77.53
CA MET A 528 53.48 15.45 76.62
C MET A 528 52.17 15.72 75.86
N PRO A 529 51.73 16.98 75.76
CA PRO A 529 50.52 17.34 75.03
C PRO A 529 50.68 17.09 73.52
N ASP A 530 49.58 16.83 72.81
CA ASP A 530 49.61 16.61 71.36
C ASP A 530 50.21 17.82 70.62
N PRO A 531 51.23 17.62 69.76
CA PRO A 531 51.86 18.70 68.98
C PRO A 531 50.88 19.52 68.12
N LEU A 532 49.79 18.93 67.61
CA LEU A 532 48.82 19.64 66.77
C LEU A 532 47.91 20.55 67.58
N ILE A 533 47.62 20.17 68.83
CA ILE A 533 46.78 20.96 69.74
C ILE A 533 47.56 22.20 70.20
N THR A 534 48.82 22.01 70.63
CA THR A 534 49.68 23.13 71.09
C THR A 534 49.96 24.12 69.95
N LYS A 535 50.22 23.63 68.74
CA LYS A 535 50.40 24.47 67.55
C LYS A 535 49.14 25.27 67.16
N ARG A 536 47.94 24.70 67.34
CA ARG A 536 46.68 25.42 67.08
C ARG A 536 46.45 26.55 68.10
N LEU A 537 46.79 26.31 69.36
CA LEU A 537 46.70 27.32 70.43
C LEU A 537 47.69 28.47 70.19
N ASP A 538 48.93 28.17 69.79
CA ASP A 538 49.91 29.21 69.43
C ASP A 538 49.46 30.04 68.22
N MET A 539 48.95 29.39 67.15
CA MET A 539 48.41 30.10 65.99
C MET A 539 47.20 30.97 66.32
N GLN A 540 46.34 30.55 67.25
CA GLN A 540 45.23 31.39 67.71
C GLN A 540 45.71 32.63 68.47
N ARG A 541 46.79 32.52 69.24
CA ARG A 541 47.41 33.65 69.96
C ARG A 541 48.09 34.62 68.99
N GLU A 542 48.84 34.12 68.01
CA GLU A 542 49.44 34.96 66.96
C GLU A 542 48.38 35.62 66.05
N GLY A 543 47.26 34.95 65.81
CA GLY A 543 46.12 35.47 65.04
C GLY A 543 45.40 36.66 65.69
N ILE A 544 45.48 36.82 67.02
CA ILE A 544 44.93 38.00 67.72
C ILE A 544 45.79 39.25 67.42
N VAL A 545 47.10 39.10 67.28
CA VAL A 545 48.04 40.20 66.95
C VAL A 545 47.85 40.67 65.50
N TYR A 546 47.54 39.77 64.56
CA TYR A 546 47.33 40.12 63.15
C TYR A 546 45.97 40.77 62.84
N ASN A 547 44.94 40.55 63.68
CA ASN A 547 43.59 41.07 63.45
C ASN A 547 43.40 42.55 63.84
N VAL A 548 44.33 43.16 64.57
CA VAL A 548 44.32 44.61 64.85
C VAL A 548 44.69 45.44 63.61
N ARG A 549 45.49 44.90 62.67
CA ARG A 549 45.95 45.61 61.47
C ARG A 549 45.00 45.58 60.25
N LYS A 550 44.01 44.68 60.19
CA LYS A 550 43.15 44.49 58.99
C LYS A 550 41.84 45.29 58.94
N LYS A 551 41.51 46.10 59.96
CA LYS A 551 40.30 46.96 59.96
C LYS A 551 40.39 48.21 59.06
N GLY A 552 41.56 48.55 58.51
CA GLY A 552 41.77 49.74 57.66
C GLY A 552 41.35 49.61 56.18
N ASN A 553 41.47 48.44 55.55
CA ASN A 553 41.44 48.34 54.06
C ASN A 553 40.10 47.92 53.44
N LYS A 554 38.97 47.95 54.17
CA LYS A 554 37.65 47.53 53.63
C LYS A 554 36.81 48.64 52.99
N LYS A 555 37.28 49.90 52.95
CA LYS A 555 36.52 51.03 52.40
C LYS A 555 36.80 51.36 50.93
N GLU A 556 37.85 50.82 50.31
CA GLU A 556 38.21 51.16 48.91
C GLU A 556 37.56 50.26 47.85
N ASN A 557 37.38 48.96 48.10
CA ASN A 557 36.86 48.03 47.07
C ASN A 557 35.36 48.13 46.73
N LYS A 558 34.59 49.04 47.36
CA LYS A 558 33.17 49.26 47.05
C LYS A 558 32.93 50.29 45.92
N LYS A 559 33.95 51.04 45.51
CA LYS A 559 33.83 52.06 44.43
C LYS A 559 34.12 51.51 43.03
N GLU A 560 34.83 50.39 42.89
CA GLU A 560 35.18 49.82 41.57
C GLU A 560 34.11 48.89 40.97
N LEU A 561 33.32 48.18 41.79
CA LEU A 561 32.24 47.30 41.29
C LEU A 561 31.01 48.04 40.72
N LYS A 562 30.93 49.37 40.81
CA LYS A 562 29.81 50.16 40.28
C LYS A 562 30.05 50.78 38.89
N LYS A 563 31.23 50.62 38.30
CA LYS A 563 31.57 51.18 36.97
C LYS A 563 31.47 50.21 35.79
N GLN A 564 31.15 48.93 35.99
CA GLN A 564 31.11 47.93 34.90
C GLN A 564 29.70 47.45 34.48
N ASN A 565 28.62 47.90 35.13
CA ASN A 565 27.24 47.47 34.81
C ASN A 565 26.40 48.54 34.09
N LYS A 566 26.98 49.32 33.16
CA LYS A 566 26.24 50.38 32.43
C LYS A 566 26.34 50.34 30.89
N THR A 567 26.79 49.24 30.29
CA THR A 567 26.86 49.10 28.82
C THR A 567 26.35 47.75 28.34
N ASP A 568 25.13 47.38 28.71
CA ASP A 568 24.44 46.21 28.10
C ASP A 568 22.90 46.30 28.25
N GLU A 569 22.34 47.51 28.11
CA GLU A 569 20.91 47.79 28.32
C GLU A 569 20.11 48.00 27.01
N SER A 570 20.60 47.55 25.85
CA SER A 570 19.89 47.74 24.56
C SER A 570 19.55 46.46 23.78
N VAL A 571 19.46 45.28 24.43
CA VAL A 571 18.91 44.06 23.79
C VAL A 571 18.14 43.18 24.80
N MET A 572 16.90 43.54 25.17
CA MET A 572 16.00 42.61 25.89
C MET A 572 14.51 42.82 25.57
N PRO A 573 13.98 42.01 24.63
CA PRO A 573 12.77 41.21 24.92
C PRO A 573 12.96 39.69 24.68
N SER A 574 14.10 39.25 24.13
CA SER A 574 14.29 37.89 23.59
C SER A 574 14.74 36.84 24.62
N ARG A 575 15.39 37.23 25.72
CA ARG A 575 15.97 36.27 26.70
C ARG A 575 14.95 35.66 27.67
N LYS A 576 13.84 36.35 27.96
CA LYS A 576 12.72 35.80 28.77
C LYS A 576 11.90 34.76 28.00
N LYS A 577 11.65 34.98 26.68
CA LYS A 577 10.97 34.00 25.79
C LYS A 577 11.79 32.72 25.56
N ALA A 578 13.12 32.82 25.52
CA ALA A 578 13.99 31.66 25.34
C ALA A 578 14.02 30.71 26.56
N LYS A 579 14.02 31.24 27.79
CA LYS A 579 13.97 30.43 29.02
C LYS A 579 12.58 29.80 29.25
N SER A 580 11.48 30.46 28.88
CA SER A 580 10.14 29.86 28.98
C SER A 580 9.93 28.72 27.96
N ASN A 581 10.43 28.88 26.72
CA ASN A 581 10.37 27.85 25.68
C ASN A 581 11.18 26.58 26.02
N LEU A 582 12.34 26.72 26.67
CA LEU A 582 13.16 25.58 27.09
C LEU A 582 12.45 24.71 28.14
N LYS A 583 11.75 25.33 29.09
CA LYS A 583 10.96 24.64 30.12
C LYS A 583 9.65 24.05 29.56
N GLY A 584 9.02 24.72 28.60
CA GLY A 584 7.87 24.19 27.87
C GLY A 584 8.22 22.92 27.09
N ASN A 585 9.33 22.92 26.36
CA ASN A 585 9.72 21.76 25.53
C ASN A 585 10.03 20.50 26.35
N SER A 586 10.54 20.60 27.58
CA SER A 586 10.72 19.45 28.46
C SER A 586 9.39 18.90 28.97
N LEU A 587 8.45 19.77 29.39
CA LEU A 587 7.11 19.38 29.84
C LEU A 587 6.33 18.64 28.76
N TYR A 588 6.41 19.12 27.51
CA TYR A 588 5.76 18.46 26.37
C TYR A 588 6.31 17.05 26.12
N LYS A 589 7.63 16.87 26.13
CA LYS A 589 8.25 15.55 25.91
C LYS A 589 7.86 14.56 27.00
N GLU A 590 7.83 15.01 28.25
CA GLU A 590 7.41 14.19 29.39
C GLU A 590 5.92 13.84 29.33
N ALA A 591 5.06 14.80 29.03
CA ALA A 591 3.62 14.57 28.85
C ALA A 591 3.32 13.55 27.75
N VAL A 592 4.01 13.65 26.61
CA VAL A 592 3.90 12.68 25.50
C VAL A 592 4.36 11.30 25.93
N LYS A 593 5.47 11.19 26.68
CA LYS A 593 5.94 9.91 27.22
C LYS A 593 4.88 9.26 28.14
N LEU A 594 4.33 10.02 29.07
CA LEU A 594 3.28 9.54 29.98
C LEU A 594 2.00 9.13 29.23
N SER A 595 1.65 9.84 28.15
CA SER A 595 0.55 9.47 27.26
C SER A 595 0.77 8.09 26.62
N PHE A 596 1.99 7.79 26.18
CA PHE A 596 2.33 6.46 25.63
C PHE A 596 2.41 5.38 26.70
N ASP A 597 2.83 5.73 27.92
CA ASP A 597 2.84 4.84 29.10
C ASP A 597 1.43 4.59 29.67
N ARG A 598 0.37 5.10 29.02
CA ARG A 598 -1.05 5.04 29.43
C ARG A 598 -1.35 5.66 30.79
N LYS A 599 -0.44 6.48 31.32
CA LYS A 599 -0.65 7.30 32.53
C LYS A 599 -1.39 8.57 32.16
N TYR A 600 -2.62 8.41 31.69
CA TYR A 600 -3.38 9.48 31.02
C TYR A 600 -3.68 10.68 31.94
N ASN A 601 -3.94 10.45 33.22
CA ASN A 601 -4.19 11.53 34.19
C ASN A 601 -2.94 12.40 34.40
N ASP A 602 -1.77 11.75 34.56
CA ASP A 602 -0.49 12.46 34.74
C ASP A 602 -0.08 13.20 33.45
N ALA A 603 -0.29 12.57 32.30
CA ALA A 603 -0.06 13.18 30.99
C ALA A 603 -0.92 14.43 30.77
N VAL A 604 -2.21 14.37 31.11
CA VAL A 604 -3.15 15.50 31.04
C VAL A 604 -2.66 16.67 31.91
N ALA A 605 -2.24 16.40 33.15
CA ALA A 605 -1.73 17.43 34.06
C ALA A 605 -0.45 18.09 33.54
N LEU A 606 0.45 17.34 32.91
CA LEU A 606 1.65 17.90 32.28
C LEU A 606 1.34 18.67 30.98
N PHE A 607 0.37 18.22 30.18
CA PHE A 607 -0.10 18.98 29.02
C PHE A 607 -0.74 20.31 29.42
N ASP A 608 -1.46 20.37 30.55
CA ASP A 608 -2.01 21.63 31.06
C ASP A 608 -0.91 22.61 31.46
N LYS A 609 0.05 22.14 32.26
CA LYS A 609 1.24 22.95 32.60
C LYS A 609 2.00 23.41 31.36
N PHE A 610 2.08 22.58 30.32
CA PHE A 610 2.70 22.96 29.06
C PHE A 610 1.90 24.04 28.31
N LEU A 611 0.57 23.92 28.24
CA LEU A 611 -0.28 24.88 27.54
C LEU A 611 -0.27 26.28 28.19
N GLU A 612 0.02 26.36 29.48
CA GLU A 612 0.25 27.62 30.22
C GLU A 612 1.59 28.30 29.85
N THR A 613 2.56 27.59 29.26
CA THR A 613 3.90 28.13 28.93
C THR A 613 4.00 28.88 27.59
N ASN A 614 2.86 29.19 26.95
CA ASN A 614 2.77 29.76 25.59
C ASN A 614 3.51 28.93 24.52
N PRO A 615 3.04 27.70 24.23
CA PRO A 615 3.80 26.64 23.54
C PRO A 615 4.04 26.82 22.02
N GLY A 616 3.79 28.00 21.46
CA GLY A 616 4.06 28.33 20.05
C GLY A 616 3.54 27.25 19.07
N LYS A 617 4.43 26.75 18.20
CA LYS A 617 4.12 25.74 17.17
C LYS A 617 3.67 24.39 17.72
N LEU A 618 4.00 24.06 18.96
CA LEU A 618 3.69 22.75 19.57
C LEU A 618 2.30 22.68 20.20
N LYS A 619 1.63 23.83 20.37
CA LYS A 619 0.27 23.92 20.93
C LYS A 619 -0.73 22.94 20.31
N PRO A 620 -0.81 22.79 18.96
CA PRO A 620 -1.80 21.91 18.34
C PRO A 620 -1.52 20.43 18.60
N ASN A 621 -0.25 20.03 18.69
CA ASN A 621 0.11 18.65 19.00
C ASN A 621 -0.19 18.32 20.47
N ALA A 622 0.07 19.23 21.39
CA ALA A 622 -0.27 19.06 22.80
C ALA A 622 -1.79 18.93 23.01
N LEU A 623 -2.59 19.77 22.36
CA LEU A 623 -4.06 19.65 22.40
C LEU A 623 -4.55 18.34 21.81
N TYR A 624 -3.92 17.87 20.72
CA TYR A 624 -4.25 16.58 20.13
C TYR A 624 -3.97 15.41 21.09
N PHE A 625 -2.76 15.32 21.63
CA PHE A 625 -2.37 14.25 22.56
C PHE A 625 -3.17 14.31 23.87
N LYS A 626 -3.49 15.52 24.36
CA LYS A 626 -4.40 15.69 25.49
C LYS A 626 -5.81 15.13 25.18
N GLY A 627 -6.31 15.38 23.97
CA GLY A 627 -7.57 14.78 23.49
C GLY A 627 -7.52 13.25 23.41
N GLU A 628 -6.39 12.67 22.99
CA GLU A 628 -6.20 11.22 23.01
C GLU A 628 -6.14 10.65 24.43
N CYS A 629 -5.50 11.35 25.37
CA CYS A 629 -5.49 10.96 26.79
C CYS A 629 -6.92 10.94 27.35
N TYR A 630 -7.71 11.98 27.09
CA TYR A 630 -9.13 12.00 27.48
C TYR A 630 -9.94 10.90 26.81
N PHE A 631 -9.66 10.58 25.55
CA PHE A 631 -10.29 9.45 24.87
C PHE A 631 -9.91 8.11 25.54
N GLY A 632 -8.65 7.93 25.95
CA GLY A 632 -8.16 6.77 26.70
C GLY A 632 -8.78 6.62 28.09
N LEU A 633 -9.10 7.75 28.75
CA LEU A 633 -9.83 7.81 30.01
C LEU A 633 -11.35 7.60 29.88
N SER A 634 -11.86 7.41 28.66
CA SER A 634 -13.30 7.42 28.35
C SER A 634 -14.02 8.74 28.66
N SER A 635 -13.27 9.82 28.90
CA SER A 635 -13.74 11.21 29.05
C SER A 635 -13.98 11.82 27.66
N PHE A 636 -14.97 11.28 26.95
CA PHE A 636 -15.16 11.59 25.53
C PHE A 636 -15.64 13.02 25.24
N LYS A 637 -16.31 13.68 26.20
CA LYS A 637 -16.76 15.09 26.03
C LYS A 637 -15.57 16.05 26.05
N GLU A 638 -14.61 15.78 26.93
CA GLU A 638 -13.35 16.49 27.08
C GLU A 638 -12.46 16.23 25.87
N ALA A 639 -12.42 14.98 25.38
CA ALA A 639 -11.75 14.63 24.13
C ALA A 639 -12.30 15.42 22.93
N ILE A 640 -13.63 15.50 22.78
CA ILE A 640 -14.30 16.31 21.75
C ILE A 640 -13.87 17.77 21.83
N SER A 641 -13.87 18.35 23.04
CA SER A 641 -13.45 19.74 23.27
C SER A 641 -12.00 19.97 22.79
N MET A 642 -11.08 19.07 23.13
CA MET A 642 -9.68 19.20 22.71
C MET A 642 -9.51 19.03 21.20
N PHE A 643 -10.18 18.06 20.58
CA PHE A 643 -10.10 17.89 19.13
C PHE A 643 -10.69 19.07 18.36
N ASN A 644 -11.79 19.67 18.82
CA ASN A 644 -12.33 20.89 18.21
C ASN A 644 -11.32 22.05 18.26
N LYS A 645 -10.63 22.24 19.40
CA LYS A 645 -9.57 23.25 19.51
C LYS A 645 -8.42 23.01 18.52
N VAL A 646 -8.08 21.75 18.22
CA VAL A 646 -7.07 21.41 17.19
C VAL A 646 -7.56 21.82 15.79
N LEU A 647 -8.84 21.65 15.50
CA LEU A 647 -9.43 22.01 14.20
C LEU A 647 -9.36 23.52 13.94
N GLU A 648 -9.45 24.35 14.97
CA GLU A 648 -9.40 25.81 14.85
C GLU A 648 -7.99 26.34 14.55
N ILE A 649 -6.96 25.68 15.07
CA ILE A 649 -5.60 26.27 15.13
C ILE A 649 -4.58 25.66 14.17
N ASN A 650 -4.81 24.46 13.61
CA ASN A 650 -3.80 23.82 12.77
C ASN A 650 -4.38 22.97 11.64
N LYS A 651 -4.22 23.42 10.40
CA LYS A 651 -4.68 22.75 9.17
C LYS A 651 -4.04 21.36 8.95
N ALA A 652 -2.77 21.17 9.31
CA ALA A 652 -2.04 19.91 9.07
C ALA A 652 -2.50 18.76 9.98
N LYS A 653 -2.95 19.06 11.21
CA LYS A 653 -3.44 18.06 12.18
C LYS A 653 -4.95 17.80 12.05
N GLN A 654 -5.69 18.58 11.25
CA GLN A 654 -7.14 18.42 11.07
C GLN A 654 -7.57 17.02 10.61
N PRO A 655 -6.90 16.34 9.67
CA PRO A 655 -7.35 15.02 9.21
C PRO A 655 -7.40 14.00 10.35
N GLU A 656 -6.39 14.03 11.21
CA GLU A 656 -6.24 13.13 12.34
C GLU A 656 -7.20 13.49 13.48
N ALA A 657 -7.32 14.78 13.79
CA ALA A 657 -8.29 15.28 14.78
C ALA A 657 -9.75 15.01 14.37
N LEU A 658 -10.12 15.14 13.09
CA LEU A 658 -11.46 14.82 12.60
C LEU A 658 -11.77 13.32 12.75
N LEU A 659 -10.79 12.44 12.53
CA LEU A 659 -10.99 11.00 12.73
C LEU A 659 -11.29 10.69 14.20
N MET A 660 -10.49 11.24 15.12
CA MET A 660 -10.64 11.02 16.56
C MET A 660 -11.89 11.71 17.13
N LEU A 661 -12.27 12.87 16.60
CA LEU A 661 -13.53 13.55 16.92
C LEU A 661 -14.74 12.69 16.53
N GLY A 662 -14.75 12.12 15.32
CA GLY A 662 -15.83 11.21 14.91
C GLY A 662 -15.89 9.94 15.77
N LYS A 663 -14.73 9.37 16.18
CA LYS A 663 -14.69 8.26 17.15
C LYS A 663 -15.24 8.66 18.52
N SER A 664 -14.98 9.88 18.96
CA SER A 664 -15.44 10.38 20.25
C SER A 664 -16.96 10.59 20.25
N TYR A 665 -17.51 11.18 19.18
CA TYR A 665 -18.97 11.28 18.97
C TYR A 665 -19.65 9.91 18.95
N ALA A 666 -19.04 8.93 18.27
CA ALA A 666 -19.52 7.55 18.24
C ALA A 666 -19.56 6.91 19.64
N ARG A 667 -18.55 7.17 20.48
CA ARG A 667 -18.47 6.61 21.85
C ARG A 667 -19.51 7.21 22.80
N ILE A 668 -19.94 8.45 22.59
CA ILE A 668 -21.02 9.09 23.38
C ILE A 668 -22.41 8.88 22.78
N GLY A 669 -22.57 7.99 21.79
CA GLY A 669 -23.86 7.68 21.17
C GLY A 669 -24.38 8.72 20.16
N LYS A 670 -23.64 9.81 19.90
CA LYS A 670 -24.01 10.81 18.88
C LYS A 670 -23.63 10.34 17.48
N LYS A 671 -24.39 9.36 16.97
CA LYS A 671 -24.11 8.68 15.70
C LYS A 671 -24.09 9.63 14.50
N ASP A 672 -25.04 10.55 14.41
CA ASP A 672 -25.14 11.49 13.29
C ASP A 672 -23.96 12.46 13.27
N SER A 673 -23.56 12.97 14.43
CA SER A 673 -22.36 13.81 14.56
C SER A 673 -21.08 13.05 14.16
N ALA A 674 -20.98 11.75 14.48
CA ALA A 674 -19.87 10.92 14.04
C ALA A 674 -19.82 10.75 12.52
N VAL A 675 -20.98 10.45 11.90
CA VAL A 675 -21.13 10.30 10.45
C VAL A 675 -20.80 11.60 9.72
N LEU A 676 -21.34 12.73 10.18
CA LEU A 676 -21.06 14.05 9.62
C LEU A 676 -19.57 14.39 9.69
N THR A 677 -18.93 14.10 10.83
CA THR A 677 -17.50 14.38 11.03
C THR A 677 -16.62 13.53 10.12
N TRP A 678 -16.93 12.24 9.95
CA TRP A 678 -16.20 11.36 9.03
C TRP A 678 -16.43 11.70 7.55
N ASN A 679 -17.63 12.12 7.16
CA ASN A 679 -17.88 12.64 5.81
C ASN A 679 -17.11 13.94 5.55
N LYS A 680 -17.04 14.84 6.53
CA LYS A 680 -16.22 16.06 6.45
C LYS A 680 -14.75 15.75 6.25
N LEU A 681 -14.22 14.73 6.94
CA LEU A 681 -12.85 14.24 6.74
C LEU A 681 -12.62 13.72 5.32
N ILE A 682 -13.52 12.89 4.80
CA ILE A 682 -13.40 12.31 3.44
C ILE A 682 -13.48 13.41 2.38
N LYS A 683 -14.42 14.36 2.51
CA LYS A 683 -14.61 15.45 1.55
C LYS A 683 -13.44 16.43 1.56
N LYS A 684 -12.95 16.82 2.74
CA LYS A 684 -11.91 17.85 2.87
C LYS A 684 -10.49 17.30 2.68
N TYR A 685 -10.26 16.01 2.96
CA TYR A 685 -8.95 15.38 2.89
C TYR A 685 -8.99 14.02 2.19
N PRO A 686 -9.45 13.95 0.92
CA PRO A 686 -9.72 12.69 0.23
C PRO A 686 -8.47 11.80 0.05
N LYS A 687 -7.28 12.41 -0.04
CA LYS A 687 -5.99 11.71 -0.18
C LYS A 687 -5.32 11.35 1.16
N SER A 688 -5.96 11.66 2.30
CA SER A 688 -5.39 11.37 3.61
C SER A 688 -5.61 9.90 4.00
N LYS A 689 -4.59 9.24 4.57
CA LYS A 689 -4.73 7.89 5.16
C LYS A 689 -5.88 7.78 6.17
N TYR A 690 -6.25 8.88 6.82
CA TYR A 690 -7.35 8.93 7.79
C TYR A 690 -8.73 8.93 7.10
N ALA A 691 -8.84 9.38 5.84
CA ALA A 691 -10.07 9.31 5.07
C ALA A 691 -10.47 7.86 4.76
N ASP A 692 -9.52 6.98 4.46
CA ASP A 692 -9.83 5.56 4.24
C ASP A 692 -10.21 4.82 5.52
N ILE A 693 -9.68 5.25 6.67
CA ILE A 693 -10.15 4.77 7.97
C ILE A 693 -11.58 5.26 8.23
N ALA A 694 -11.89 6.52 7.90
CA ALA A 694 -13.22 7.09 8.05
C ALA A 694 -14.26 6.39 7.15
N LYS A 695 -13.92 6.08 5.87
CA LYS A 695 -14.76 5.30 4.96
C LYS A 695 -15.15 3.95 5.56
N ARG A 696 -14.17 3.23 6.13
CA ARG A 696 -14.41 1.95 6.83
C ARG A 696 -15.30 2.09 8.05
N LYS A 697 -15.10 3.15 8.86
CA LYS A 697 -15.96 3.42 10.03
C LYS A 697 -17.41 3.73 9.63
N LEU A 698 -17.62 4.49 8.55
CA LEU A 698 -18.94 4.76 7.98
C LEU A 698 -19.63 3.49 7.46
N MET A 699 -18.88 2.61 6.79
CA MET A 699 -19.42 1.32 6.31
C MET A 699 -19.92 0.46 7.48
N ASN A 700 -19.18 0.39 8.59
CA ASN A 700 -19.59 -0.34 9.78
C ASN A 700 -20.83 0.29 10.44
N TYR A 701 -20.93 1.62 10.46
CA TYR A 701 -22.10 2.31 10.99
C TYR A 701 -23.36 2.09 10.14
N ARG A 702 -23.24 2.14 8.80
CA ARG A 702 -24.33 1.82 7.87
C ARG A 702 -24.80 0.37 7.98
N LYS A 703 -23.89 -0.57 8.23
CA LYS A 703 -24.23 -1.98 8.50
C LYS A 703 -24.93 -2.15 9.85
N SER A 704 -24.55 -1.38 10.87
CA SER A 704 -25.20 -1.43 12.20
C SER A 704 -26.58 -0.78 12.25
N GLY A 705 -26.87 0.19 11.37
CA GLY A 705 -28.19 0.85 11.26
C GLY A 705 -29.26 0.02 10.53
N LYS A 706 -28.86 -0.99 9.74
CA LYS A 706 -29.80 -1.90 9.05
C LYS A 706 -30.44 -2.97 9.95
N LYS A 707 -30.16 -2.99 11.25
CA LYS A 707 -30.77 -3.91 12.23
C LYS A 707 -31.82 -3.27 13.15
N SER A 708 -32.11 -1.99 13.00
CA SER A 708 -33.26 -1.35 13.64
C SER A 708 -34.20 -0.84 12.55
N ASN A 709 -35.31 -1.55 12.35
CA ASN A 709 -36.45 -1.01 11.63
C ASN A 709 -36.95 0.23 12.37
N ASP A 710 -36.79 1.38 11.76
CA ASP A 710 -37.77 2.44 11.93
C ASP A 710 -37.95 3.19 10.61
N LYS A 711 -39.14 3.02 10.04
CA LYS A 711 -39.61 3.74 8.86
C LYS A 711 -40.16 5.08 9.33
N SER A 712 -39.33 6.12 9.39
CA SER A 712 -39.79 7.51 9.26
C SER A 712 -38.61 8.44 8.95
N ALA A 713 -38.93 9.58 8.33
CA ALA A 713 -38.06 10.66 7.89
C ALA A 713 -37.28 10.46 6.58
N SER A 714 -38.04 10.39 5.48
CA SER A 714 -37.80 11.28 4.34
C SER A 714 -37.93 12.73 4.83
N SER A 715 -36.88 13.54 4.71
CA SER A 715 -36.98 14.99 4.47
C SER A 715 -35.60 15.60 4.15
N SER A 716 -35.64 16.59 3.26
CA SER A 716 -34.58 17.39 2.65
C SER A 716 -33.39 17.78 3.55
N PRO A 717 -32.21 18.09 2.97
CA PRO A 717 -31.05 18.56 3.73
C PRO A 717 -31.39 19.86 4.50
N PRO A 718 -31.14 19.93 5.82
CA PRO A 718 -31.39 21.14 6.58
C PRO A 718 -30.41 22.24 6.17
N LYS A 719 -30.97 23.45 6.11
CA LYS A 719 -30.37 24.72 5.68
C LYS A 719 -28.97 24.97 6.24
N ILE A 720 -28.16 25.52 5.33
CA ILE A 720 -26.80 26.04 5.49
C ILE A 720 -26.76 27.05 6.63
N ASN A 721 -25.78 26.92 7.52
CA ASN A 721 -25.40 28.00 8.42
C ASN A 721 -24.25 28.77 7.73
N GLU A 722 -24.53 30.01 7.31
CA GLU A 722 -23.79 30.83 6.34
C GLU A 722 -22.34 31.21 6.69
N ASN A 723 -21.78 30.79 7.82
CA ASN A 723 -20.46 31.26 8.26
C ASN A 723 -19.24 30.45 7.78
N ILE A 724 -19.41 29.50 6.84
CA ILE A 724 -18.29 28.65 6.35
C ILE A 724 -18.03 28.83 4.85
N ALA A 725 -18.90 29.53 4.11
CA ALA A 725 -18.78 29.74 2.67
C ALA A 725 -17.66 30.74 2.28
N ASN A 726 -17.22 31.62 3.19
CA ASN A 726 -16.31 32.73 2.86
C ASN A 726 -14.81 32.46 3.08
N MET A 727 -14.32 31.22 2.98
CA MET A 727 -12.88 30.94 3.07
C MET A 727 -12.36 30.02 1.96
N ILE A 728 -13.06 30.00 0.82
CA ILE A 728 -12.59 29.35 -0.41
C ILE A 728 -12.38 30.44 -1.45
N ASN A 729 -11.21 31.08 -1.42
CA ASN A 729 -10.52 31.50 -2.64
C ASN A 729 -9.09 31.91 -2.30
N THR A 730 -8.13 31.17 -2.86
CA THR A 730 -7.06 31.67 -3.75
C THR A 730 -6.09 30.53 -4.00
N ASP A 731 -5.89 30.23 -5.27
CA ASP A 731 -4.83 29.40 -5.80
C ASP A 731 -3.42 29.96 -5.50
N SER A 732 -2.45 29.07 -5.65
CA SER A 732 -1.01 29.33 -5.84
C SER A 732 -0.09 29.35 -4.61
N TYR A 733 1.10 28.80 -4.86
CA TYR A 733 2.38 28.81 -4.13
C TYR A 733 2.84 27.58 -3.32
N PHE A 734 4.04 27.18 -3.74
CA PHE A 734 4.92 26.06 -3.40
C PHE A 734 5.54 26.11 -1.98
N LYS A 735 5.97 24.91 -1.55
CA LYS A 735 7.17 24.51 -0.76
C LYS A 735 6.98 23.90 0.64
N PRO A 736 7.70 22.78 0.93
CA PRO A 736 7.62 22.05 2.19
C PRO A 736 8.53 22.67 3.25
N VAL A 737 8.08 22.69 4.50
CA VAL A 737 8.92 22.95 5.67
C VAL A 737 8.99 21.68 6.50
N ASN A 738 10.20 21.14 6.56
CA ASN A 738 10.66 20.09 7.48
C ASN A 738 10.31 20.43 8.93
N GLU A 739 9.88 19.44 9.71
CA GLU A 739 10.18 19.39 11.15
C GLU A 739 10.18 17.91 11.60
N ASN A 740 11.39 17.45 11.93
CA ASN A 740 11.76 16.12 12.43
C ASN A 740 11.03 15.75 13.73
N TYR A 741 10.39 14.59 13.72
CA TYR A 741 10.35 13.62 14.83
C TYR A 741 10.58 12.25 14.21
N ASP A 742 11.48 11.46 14.79
CA ASP A 742 11.99 10.17 14.29
C ASP A 742 10.84 9.13 14.15
N GLN A 743 10.13 9.16 13.02
CA GLN A 743 9.02 8.24 12.69
C GLN A 743 9.52 6.91 12.15
N ASP A 744 10.77 6.83 11.70
CA ASP A 744 11.31 5.65 11.03
C ASP A 744 11.41 4.47 12.00
N LYS A 745 11.83 4.72 13.25
CA LYS A 745 11.95 3.67 14.27
C LYS A 745 10.59 3.14 14.76
N LEU A 746 9.51 3.91 14.63
CA LEU A 746 8.14 3.52 15.00
C LEU A 746 7.34 2.92 13.82
N MET A 747 7.71 3.25 12.57
CA MET A 747 7.10 2.69 11.35
C MET A 747 7.69 1.33 10.96
N ILE A 748 9.01 1.15 11.07
CA ILE A 748 9.69 -0.13 10.76
C ILE A 748 9.15 -1.25 11.67
N THR A 749 8.98 -0.95 12.97
CA THR A 749 8.43 -1.86 13.99
C THR A 749 6.97 -2.30 13.73
N HIS A 750 6.20 -1.59 12.92
CA HIS A 750 4.81 -1.96 12.59
C HIS A 750 4.67 -2.77 11.30
N ALA A 751 5.65 -2.73 10.39
CA ALA A 751 5.54 -3.40 9.09
C ALA A 751 5.81 -4.91 9.22
N ASP A 752 6.88 -5.29 9.90
CA ASP A 752 7.26 -6.71 10.07
C ASP A 752 6.30 -7.47 10.99
N TYR A 753 5.83 -6.83 12.07
CA TYR A 753 4.75 -7.36 12.89
C TYR A 753 3.45 -7.58 12.09
N LYS A 754 3.10 -6.63 11.20
CA LYS A 754 1.92 -6.77 10.32
C LYS A 754 2.09 -7.84 9.25
N LYS A 755 3.32 -8.08 8.79
CA LYS A 755 3.62 -9.19 7.89
C LYS A 755 3.42 -10.53 8.61
N ALA A 756 4.00 -10.68 9.79
CA ALA A 756 3.86 -11.88 10.61
C ALA A 756 2.40 -12.17 11.00
N ILE A 757 1.63 -11.15 11.41
CA ILE A 757 0.22 -11.32 11.76
C ILE A 757 -0.65 -11.67 10.53
N ASN A 758 -0.29 -11.23 9.32
CA ASN A 758 -1.00 -11.58 8.10
C ASN A 758 -0.84 -13.06 7.76
N PHE A 759 0.38 -13.61 7.88
CA PHE A 759 0.59 -15.06 7.72
C PHE A 759 -0.25 -15.86 8.72
N TYR A 760 -0.27 -15.44 9.99
CA TYR A 760 -1.11 -16.05 11.02
C TYR A 760 -2.60 -16.00 10.66
N HIS A 761 -3.14 -14.85 10.22
CA HIS A 761 -4.56 -14.73 9.85
C HIS A 761 -4.93 -15.55 8.61
N ARG A 762 -3.98 -15.79 7.70
CA ARG A 762 -4.15 -16.68 6.55
C ARG A 762 -4.00 -18.16 6.90
N LYS A 763 -3.71 -18.49 8.16
CA LYS A 763 -3.43 -19.85 8.66
C LYS A 763 -2.13 -20.46 8.09
N ASN A 764 -1.25 -19.64 7.54
CA ASN A 764 0.09 -20.03 7.10
C ASN A 764 1.01 -20.06 8.33
N PHE A 765 0.84 -21.07 9.20
CA PHE A 765 1.46 -21.08 10.52
C PHE A 765 2.98 -21.27 10.49
N ARG A 766 3.53 -21.93 9.46
CA ARG A 766 4.97 -22.15 9.31
C ARG A 766 5.69 -20.84 9.00
N GLU A 767 5.16 -20.08 8.06
CA GLU A 767 5.64 -18.76 7.66
C GLU A 767 5.39 -17.72 8.77
N ALA A 768 4.28 -17.85 9.50
CA ALA A 768 4.01 -17.02 10.68
C ALA A 768 5.06 -17.23 11.78
N VAL A 769 5.48 -18.48 12.04
CA VAL A 769 6.54 -18.79 13.02
C VAL A 769 7.85 -18.11 12.66
N GLU A 770 8.31 -18.25 11.41
CA GLU A 770 9.57 -17.64 10.95
C GLU A 770 9.51 -16.11 11.02
N ALA A 771 8.40 -15.53 10.57
CA ALA A 771 8.20 -14.08 10.59
C ALA A 771 8.12 -13.52 12.02
N PHE A 772 7.45 -14.20 12.96
CA PHE A 772 7.40 -13.77 14.35
C PHE A 772 8.74 -13.95 15.08
N LYS A 773 9.49 -15.02 14.82
CA LYS A 773 10.85 -15.20 15.38
C LYS A 773 11.79 -14.09 14.95
N SER A 774 11.86 -13.85 13.63
CA SER A 774 12.67 -12.77 13.07
C SER A 774 12.26 -11.41 13.64
N TYR A 775 10.96 -11.17 13.81
CA TYR A 775 10.46 -9.95 14.43
C TYR A 775 10.92 -9.80 15.89
N ILE A 776 10.85 -10.86 16.70
CA ILE A 776 11.24 -10.83 18.11
C ILE A 776 12.75 -10.63 18.28
N GLU A 777 13.57 -11.23 17.42
CA GLU A 777 15.04 -11.13 17.49
C GLU A 777 15.56 -9.72 17.12
N GLN A 778 14.88 -9.03 16.21
CA GLN A 778 15.36 -7.77 15.64
C GLN A 778 14.81 -6.52 16.33
N ASN A 779 13.89 -6.69 17.28
CA ASN A 779 13.16 -5.58 17.87
C ASN A 779 13.23 -5.66 19.39
N ASP A 780 13.18 -4.49 20.05
CA ASP A 780 12.99 -4.36 21.50
C ASP A 780 11.87 -3.32 21.74
N ASN A 781 10.61 -3.78 21.66
CA ASN A 781 9.43 -2.93 21.71
C ASN A 781 8.22 -3.64 22.34
N PRO A 782 7.16 -2.91 22.77
CA PRO A 782 6.02 -3.50 23.47
C PRO A 782 5.20 -4.52 22.67
N LEU A 783 5.31 -4.55 21.33
CA LEU A 783 4.59 -5.51 20.48
C LEU A 783 5.22 -6.91 20.49
N ILE A 784 6.44 -7.05 21.02
CA ILE A 784 7.11 -8.35 21.17
C ILE A 784 6.27 -9.31 21.99
N VAL A 785 5.63 -8.84 23.08
CA VAL A 785 4.77 -9.68 23.91
C VAL A 785 3.59 -10.24 23.09
N ASN A 786 2.99 -9.42 22.23
CA ASN A 786 1.94 -9.86 21.33
C ASN A 786 2.46 -10.79 20.22
N ALA A 787 3.66 -10.54 19.69
CA ALA A 787 4.31 -11.41 18.72
C ALA A 787 4.64 -12.79 19.31
N THR A 788 5.19 -12.85 20.53
CA THR A 788 5.48 -14.08 21.26
C THR A 788 4.22 -14.88 21.55
N TYR A 789 3.09 -14.22 21.85
CA TYR A 789 1.79 -14.89 21.98
C TYR A 789 1.36 -15.58 20.67
N TYR A 790 1.38 -14.85 19.56
CA TYR A 790 0.94 -15.40 18.26
C TYR A 790 1.92 -16.44 17.71
N LEU A 791 3.21 -16.33 18.04
CA LEU A 791 4.21 -17.37 17.82
C LEU A 791 3.82 -18.65 18.57
N GLY A 792 3.44 -18.54 19.86
CA GLY A 792 2.95 -19.65 20.66
C GLY A 792 1.69 -20.31 20.09
N GLU A 793 0.72 -19.53 19.61
CA GLU A 793 -0.47 -20.08 18.95
C GLU A 793 -0.15 -20.75 17.61
N SER A 794 0.80 -20.21 16.85
CA SER A 794 1.25 -20.81 15.59
C SER A 794 1.95 -22.15 15.84
N TYR A 795 2.80 -22.23 16.86
CA TYR A 795 3.39 -23.49 17.30
C TYR A 795 2.37 -24.50 17.80
N TYR A 796 1.37 -24.06 18.55
CA TYR A 796 0.27 -24.91 18.98
C TYR A 796 -0.54 -25.47 17.80
N ALA A 797 -0.82 -24.65 16.79
CA ALA A 797 -1.52 -25.08 15.58
C ALA A 797 -0.71 -26.08 14.74
N LEU A 798 0.62 -25.98 14.76
CA LEU A 798 1.54 -26.93 14.11
C LEU A 798 1.80 -28.20 14.94
N GLY A 799 1.23 -28.34 16.13
CA GLY A 799 1.45 -29.48 17.02
C GLY A 799 2.79 -29.46 17.75
N ILE A 800 3.56 -28.37 17.69
CA ILE A 800 4.87 -28.22 18.34
C ILE A 800 4.66 -27.69 19.76
N TYR A 801 4.13 -28.54 20.64
CA TYR A 801 3.64 -28.12 21.96
C TYR A 801 4.74 -27.68 22.94
N SER A 802 5.97 -28.17 22.79
CA SER A 802 7.13 -27.73 23.60
C SER A 802 7.44 -26.24 23.38
N SER A 803 7.60 -25.83 22.12
CA SER A 803 7.84 -24.42 21.77
C SER A 803 6.65 -23.52 22.05
N ALA A 804 5.42 -24.03 21.89
CA ALA A 804 4.21 -23.30 22.26
C ALA A 804 4.17 -23.00 23.77
N LYS A 805 4.52 -24.00 24.60
CA LYS A 805 4.60 -23.85 26.06
C LYS A 805 5.59 -22.75 26.45
N ASP A 806 6.80 -22.77 25.89
CA ASP A 806 7.83 -21.77 26.21
C ASP A 806 7.39 -20.35 25.84
N CYS A 807 6.73 -20.20 24.68
CA CYS A 807 6.18 -18.92 24.25
C CYS A 807 5.12 -18.38 25.23
N PHE A 808 4.15 -19.20 25.62
CA PHE A 808 3.10 -18.76 26.57
C PHE A 808 3.66 -18.50 27.98
N GLN A 809 4.63 -19.29 28.43
CA GLN A 809 5.33 -19.03 29.71
C GLN A 809 6.12 -17.72 29.68
N ASN A 810 6.77 -17.40 28.56
CA ASN A 810 7.44 -16.12 28.37
C ASN A 810 6.43 -14.96 28.40
N VAL A 811 5.28 -15.07 27.73
CA VAL A 811 4.25 -14.02 27.80
C VAL A 811 3.75 -13.82 29.24
N ILE A 812 3.58 -14.91 30.01
CA ILE A 812 3.17 -14.84 31.41
C ILE A 812 4.26 -14.18 32.29
N ARG A 813 5.54 -14.40 31.99
CA ARG A 813 6.68 -13.84 32.73
C ARG A 813 6.85 -12.33 32.51
N TYR A 814 6.54 -11.82 31.32
CA TYR A 814 6.80 -10.42 30.92
C TYR A 814 5.57 -9.48 31.00
N ASP A 815 4.45 -9.96 31.57
CA ASP A 815 3.31 -9.24 32.18
C ASP A 815 3.01 -7.81 31.65
N ARG A 816 2.16 -7.68 30.60
CA ARG A 816 1.46 -6.42 30.22
C ARG A 816 0.14 -6.58 29.43
N GLU A 817 -0.01 -7.51 28.48
CA GLU A 817 -1.24 -7.75 27.68
C GLU A 817 -1.36 -9.27 27.37
N LYS A 818 -2.59 -9.79 27.15
CA LYS A 818 -2.91 -11.22 26.84
C LYS A 818 -2.65 -12.27 27.93
N LEU A 819 -2.64 -11.87 29.20
CA LEU A 819 -2.40 -12.80 30.30
C LEU A 819 -3.49 -13.88 30.44
N PRO A 820 -4.79 -13.55 30.54
CA PRO A 820 -5.82 -14.58 30.63
C PRO A 820 -5.82 -15.55 29.45
N GLU A 821 -5.60 -15.02 28.24
CA GLU A 821 -5.46 -15.76 26.99
C GLU A 821 -4.28 -16.74 27.05
N SER A 822 -3.11 -16.26 27.52
CA SER A 822 -1.88 -17.06 27.58
C SER A 822 -1.97 -18.16 28.61
N TYR A 823 -2.55 -17.90 29.78
CA TYR A 823 -2.83 -18.94 30.76
C TYR A 823 -3.80 -20.01 30.20
N PHE A 824 -4.84 -19.58 29.48
CA PHE A 824 -5.79 -20.51 28.88
C PHE A 824 -5.15 -21.39 27.79
N MET A 825 -4.38 -20.77 26.89
CA MET A 825 -3.67 -21.45 25.82
C MET A 825 -2.54 -22.34 26.34
N LEU A 826 -1.86 -21.95 27.43
CA LEU A 826 -0.87 -22.79 28.11
C LEU A 826 -1.52 -24.06 28.69
N GLY A 827 -2.67 -23.95 29.35
CA GLY A 827 -3.41 -25.12 29.82
C GLY A 827 -3.86 -26.04 28.67
N LYS A 828 -4.32 -25.46 27.53
CA LYS A 828 -4.61 -26.23 26.32
C LYS A 828 -3.39 -26.92 25.73
N THR A 829 -2.22 -26.29 25.83
CA THR A 829 -0.94 -26.83 25.35
C THR A 829 -0.52 -28.03 26.20
N PHE A 830 -0.60 -27.93 27.53
CA PHE A 830 -0.36 -29.06 28.43
C PHE A 830 -1.33 -30.21 28.21
N MET A 831 -2.62 -29.92 27.96
CA MET A 831 -3.63 -30.93 27.68
C MET A 831 -3.34 -31.70 26.37
N ARG A 832 -2.83 -31.00 25.34
CA ARG A 832 -2.43 -31.64 24.08
C ARG A 832 -1.07 -32.35 24.15
N ALA A 833 -0.22 -31.95 25.10
CA ALA A 833 1.02 -32.63 25.43
C ALA A 833 0.83 -33.75 26.48
N GLU A 834 -0.40 -34.29 26.61
CA GLU A 834 -0.79 -35.39 27.50
C GLU A 834 -0.54 -35.19 29.00
N ASN A 835 -0.24 -33.96 29.43
CA ASN A 835 -0.04 -33.64 30.83
C ASN A 835 -1.30 -32.97 31.42
N LYS A 836 -2.29 -33.82 31.69
CA LYS A 836 -3.63 -33.43 32.17
C LYS A 836 -3.58 -32.70 33.53
N ASN A 837 -2.75 -33.14 34.46
CA ASN A 837 -2.67 -32.57 35.80
C ASN A 837 -2.13 -31.13 35.80
N ASP A 838 -1.11 -30.85 34.98
CA ASP A 838 -0.58 -29.50 34.87
C ASP A 838 -1.52 -28.57 34.09
N ALA A 839 -2.27 -29.10 33.12
CA ALA A 839 -3.30 -28.34 32.41
C ALA A 839 -4.40 -27.82 33.37
N VAL A 840 -4.89 -28.68 34.27
CA VAL A 840 -5.89 -28.33 35.28
C VAL A 840 -5.36 -27.27 36.24
N LYS A 841 -4.15 -27.46 36.80
CA LYS A 841 -3.52 -26.47 37.70
C LYS A 841 -3.35 -25.09 37.06
N ILE A 842 -2.98 -25.05 35.78
CA ILE A 842 -2.82 -23.79 35.02
C ILE A 842 -4.19 -23.09 34.86
N TRP A 843 -5.24 -23.85 34.56
CA TRP A 843 -6.60 -23.31 34.44
C TRP A 843 -7.19 -22.88 35.79
N GLU A 844 -6.93 -23.59 36.88
CA GLU A 844 -7.30 -23.15 38.23
C GLU A 844 -6.61 -21.82 38.60
N THR A 845 -5.33 -21.70 38.24
CA THR A 845 -4.56 -20.47 38.44
C THR A 845 -5.14 -19.31 37.62
N LEU A 846 -5.58 -19.57 36.39
CA LEU A 846 -6.27 -18.58 35.55
C LEU A 846 -7.56 -18.08 36.20
N VAL A 847 -8.42 -19.00 36.65
CA VAL A 847 -9.69 -18.67 37.30
C VAL A 847 -9.47 -17.86 38.57
N LYS A 848 -8.47 -18.25 39.37
CA LYS A 848 -8.10 -17.55 40.62
C LYS A 848 -7.55 -16.14 40.37
N LYS A 849 -6.69 -15.95 39.36
CA LYS A 849 -6.04 -14.66 39.09
C LYS A 849 -6.91 -13.71 38.26
N PHE A 850 -7.78 -14.22 37.39
CA PHE A 850 -8.57 -13.41 36.46
C PHE A 850 -10.06 -13.81 36.45
N PRO A 851 -10.76 -13.76 37.59
CA PRO A 851 -12.11 -14.35 37.74
C PRO A 851 -13.16 -13.75 36.79
N THR A 852 -12.99 -12.51 36.36
CA THR A 852 -13.93 -11.81 35.44
C THR A 852 -13.62 -12.03 33.95
N SER A 853 -12.54 -12.75 33.60
CA SER A 853 -12.16 -12.99 32.21
C SER A 853 -13.09 -13.99 31.52
N ALA A 854 -13.38 -13.75 30.23
CA ALA A 854 -14.08 -14.72 29.38
C ALA A 854 -13.35 -16.07 29.30
N TYR A 855 -12.01 -16.07 29.42
CA TYR A 855 -11.19 -17.27 29.43
C TYR A 855 -11.28 -18.04 30.74
N SER A 856 -11.62 -17.39 31.86
CA SER A 856 -11.83 -18.06 33.15
C SER A 856 -13.11 -18.88 33.16
N LYS A 857 -14.18 -18.41 32.51
CA LYS A 857 -15.39 -19.21 32.29
C LYS A 857 -15.12 -20.45 31.44
N GLN A 858 -14.32 -20.31 30.38
CA GLN A 858 -13.92 -21.44 29.54
C GLN A 858 -12.99 -22.41 30.28
N ALA A 859 -12.10 -21.89 31.12
CA ALA A 859 -11.23 -22.69 31.97
C ALA A 859 -12.01 -23.51 33.00
N GLN A 860 -13.04 -22.94 33.64
CA GLN A 860 -13.93 -23.66 34.57
C GLN A 860 -14.58 -24.88 33.92
N GLN A 861 -15.14 -24.73 32.72
CA GLN A 861 -15.72 -25.85 31.96
C GLN A 861 -14.69 -26.95 31.65
N LYS A 862 -13.43 -26.57 31.42
CA LYS A 862 -12.33 -27.52 31.19
C LYS A 862 -11.91 -28.21 32.48
N ILE A 863 -11.85 -27.50 33.60
CA ILE A 863 -11.55 -28.06 34.92
C ILE A 863 -12.66 -29.05 35.32
N GLU A 864 -13.93 -28.72 35.16
CA GLU A 864 -15.04 -29.65 35.49
C GLU A 864 -14.99 -30.93 34.65
N ARG A 865 -14.60 -30.82 33.37
CA ARG A 865 -14.50 -31.96 32.46
C ARG A 865 -13.27 -32.84 32.71
N TYR A 866 -12.18 -32.28 33.22
CA TYR A 866 -10.88 -32.95 33.30
C TYR A 866 -10.26 -32.95 34.72
N GLY A 867 -10.92 -32.42 35.73
CA GLY A 867 -10.42 -32.28 37.10
C GLY A 867 -10.86 -33.41 38.04
N ALA A 868 -11.62 -34.38 37.54
CA ALA A 868 -11.92 -35.64 38.21
C ALA A 868 -10.90 -36.73 37.86
#